data_AF-A0A928NPU2-F1
#
_entry.id   AF-A0A928NPU2-F1
#
_cell.length_a   1.000
_cell.length_b   1.000
_cell.length_c   1.000
_cell.angle_alpha   90.00
_cell.angle_beta   90.00
_cell.angle_gamma   90.00
#
_symmetry.space_group_name_H-M   'P 1'
#
loop_
_entity.id
_entity.type
_entity.pdbx_description
1 polymer ?
#
loop_
_entity_poly.entity_id
_entity_poly.type
_entity_poly.pdbx_seq_one_letter_code
_entity_poly.pdbx_strand_id
1 'polypeptide(L)'
;MKKVLAFILCVFMLAGTLVPTYAMDKSKVEGAKEKISNYTDTYYGSVYAFDDLNEFVLGKDFVGGGNYKNAATGVKLTTEKDHTGTLLGGKSLLISERTQTYNRIKFLNSLSSKPFTENDIGKHFTVSAYVLATAQTTIELGIYNTIDNHTYSSSPYVSDKKTLSANEWTRFQFEFTVTNDLIENSISAISFNQLNGVKDTLLYFDDIVVTYKGESMIFDNKDSFTYLEDFELGGAYPTASSNFTLVEEENHTNSGKTDGKSLKLTGRTSKSHRFKFLNLFKGTSFTEDDIGSAFEVRMYVKTTVDAKLRLGTYSKTGTAYAFTPYRINTYNVQKDTWTPISQYLIVDEKVVENGISMLGLDQATGDKEVATTIFVDDVLVEKKSEKFYFKEEVDADAMFDALPEAEVMITPEEFIASAPTTAQAGNFSKHVVTDENWKDLGFTSAVHYSIKNKPDVPYSYQHVIKYLGNTVQKNDQLLVSCYIRGISTESSSGNCHMQFVSEDSGTYKKVLQSDYKIPADGKWRKCYFASGAVSEYENQIRLQLRCGYEIQEFEIADLKLLRYPVETYPDLTYSDMPDIYSSYNGGEPNSEWRDEAEERIKLIRMGQAKVIVQDKEGDPIPNVKVDIDMTDHSFQFGTAVNGTLLVNNTYQEKVGTYFNTAVLESEHKWNQYEKNSTRPREMYNKLKDLGIKNVRGHTLLWDVDYINREWVDNTKIPEDVAANYADREYVDSRIENHIKTILTDYNGQLCDWDVVNELTGNHALTEYYNKTTLKQWFDWAKKYDDNAIRFINETGIAGNSDYGLDGFRKYLDFMVENDVDFEGIGIQSHFASTCDILDFKRQLDILASYGKRLKITEFDFNKDGVIQGEFTRDIMKLAFSLPQMDGFVSWGFTDRHHWLKNAILLDSEWNMKQSGEQYVDHVFNQWWTDESGKTNEDGEYITKVFYGDHNVTLKYNGITIKENVSFERGKDNTLTIVIDTNSFEFTPSRLKGKVFHFDDMSKITNNTDYVAGGAYPSTASNIIISSDEDHTTGSGKSLYLKGRTARSHRVKLKNALGNEFGGKDIGKTFEVTCYVKPSITSNVYVGMYGDTGTSYATSGLFGINKAVTENTWNEIKFTFEVTKEMVDNKVNMFGIGQISGSVIGSMYVDDISIKEITYKNDFEDPNTDFYFETTEDFTSTNAFITSDDKNTYFNIKTE
;
A
#
# COMPACT_ATOMS: atom_id res chain seq x y z
N MET A 1 -17.32 -26.19 40.77
CA MET A 1 -16.50 -26.70 39.65
C MET A 1 -17.10 -27.90 38.92
N LYS A 2 -17.49 -29.03 39.56
CA LYS A 2 -18.12 -30.16 38.82
C LYS A 2 -19.54 -29.94 38.24
N LYS A 3 -20.23 -28.86 38.59
CA LYS A 3 -21.52 -28.46 37.97
C LYS A 3 -21.42 -27.42 36.86
N VAL A 4 -20.24 -26.80 36.67
CA VAL A 4 -19.98 -25.85 35.57
C VAL A 4 -19.49 -26.59 34.32
N LEU A 5 -18.76 -27.71 34.52
CA LEU A 5 -18.32 -28.58 33.42
C LEU A 5 -19.47 -29.36 32.75
N ALA A 6 -20.59 -29.56 33.45
CA ALA A 6 -21.78 -30.24 32.91
C ALA A 6 -22.66 -29.33 32.04
N PHE A 7 -22.52 -28.00 32.16
CA PHE A 7 -23.27 -27.04 31.36
C PHE A 7 -22.58 -26.74 30.02
N ILE A 8 -21.24 -26.82 29.98
CA ILE A 8 -20.45 -26.59 28.76
C ILE A 8 -20.51 -27.81 27.81
N LEU A 9 -20.69 -29.03 28.33
CA LEU A 9 -20.85 -30.23 27.49
C LEU A 9 -22.25 -30.39 26.86
N CYS A 10 -23.28 -29.69 27.35
CA CYS A 10 -24.63 -29.74 26.76
C CYS A 10 -24.86 -28.74 25.62
N VAL A 11 -24.01 -27.71 25.48
CA VAL A 11 -24.15 -26.69 24.42
C VAL A 11 -23.54 -27.15 23.09
N PHE A 12 -22.61 -28.13 23.12
CA PHE A 12 -21.96 -28.65 21.91
C PHE A 12 -22.67 -29.83 21.23
N MET A 13 -23.81 -30.32 21.74
CA MET A 13 -24.53 -31.49 21.18
C MET A 13 -25.85 -31.17 20.46
N LEU A 14 -26.20 -29.90 20.19
CA LEU A 14 -27.55 -29.55 19.69
C LEU A 14 -27.63 -28.68 18.42
N ALA A 15 -26.59 -28.61 17.59
CA ALA A 15 -26.69 -28.00 16.26
C ALA A 15 -25.97 -28.83 15.19
N GLY A 16 -26.56 -29.98 14.87
CA GLY A 16 -26.22 -30.78 13.70
C GLY A 16 -27.46 -30.95 12.81
N THR A 17 -27.26 -30.76 11.51
CA THR A 17 -28.12 -31.08 10.35
C THR A 17 -29.25 -30.11 9.97
N LEU A 18 -29.04 -29.38 8.87
CA LEU A 18 -29.99 -29.25 7.74
C LEU A 18 -29.26 -28.70 6.49
N VAL A 19 -29.32 -29.50 5.42
CA VAL A 19 -28.87 -29.21 4.06
C VAL A 19 -29.83 -28.20 3.40
N PRO A 20 -29.35 -27.29 2.54
CA PRO A 20 -30.18 -26.85 1.42
C PRO A 20 -29.45 -26.91 0.08
N THR A 21 -30.05 -27.70 -0.82
CA THR A 21 -30.00 -27.60 -2.27
C THR A 21 -30.18 -26.17 -2.77
N TYR A 22 -29.24 -25.66 -3.58
CA TYR A 22 -29.46 -24.47 -4.43
C TYR A 22 -29.67 -24.91 -5.88
N ALA A 23 -30.87 -24.61 -6.40
CA ALA A 23 -31.22 -24.75 -7.80
C ALA A 23 -30.54 -23.63 -8.61
N MET A 24 -29.88 -23.99 -9.71
CA MET A 24 -29.31 -23.06 -10.68
C MET A 24 -30.42 -22.37 -11.49
N ASP A 25 -30.37 -21.04 -11.54
CA ASP A 25 -31.13 -20.21 -12.45
C ASP A 25 -30.52 -20.28 -13.87
N LYS A 26 -31.26 -20.87 -14.80
CA LYS A 26 -30.88 -21.09 -16.22
C LYS A 26 -30.89 -19.80 -17.06
N SER A 27 -31.26 -18.65 -16.51
CA SER A 27 -31.37 -17.39 -17.28
C SER A 27 -30.04 -16.65 -17.52
N LYS A 28 -28.93 -17.06 -16.87
CA LYS A 28 -27.58 -16.50 -17.14
C LYS A 28 -26.85 -17.15 -18.32
N VAL A 29 -27.45 -18.15 -18.99
CA VAL A 29 -26.81 -18.90 -20.09
C VAL A 29 -27.06 -18.30 -21.48
N GLU A 30 -28.04 -17.41 -21.64
CA GLU A 30 -28.38 -16.84 -22.97
C GLU A 30 -27.76 -15.47 -23.26
N GLY A 31 -27.24 -14.75 -22.26
CA GLY A 31 -26.52 -13.48 -22.46
C GLY A 31 -25.04 -13.62 -22.89
N ALA A 32 -24.49 -14.84 -22.87
CA ALA A 32 -23.08 -15.10 -23.16
C ALA A 32 -22.80 -15.49 -24.63
N LYS A 33 -23.82 -15.58 -25.49
CA LYS A 33 -23.66 -16.03 -26.89
C LYS A 33 -23.37 -14.93 -27.91
N GLU A 34 -23.40 -13.64 -27.53
CA GLU A 34 -23.33 -12.53 -28.50
C GLU A 34 -22.05 -11.65 -28.41
N LYS A 35 -21.04 -12.03 -27.61
CA LYS A 35 -19.80 -11.23 -27.45
C LYS A 35 -18.53 -11.82 -28.10
N ILE A 36 -18.61 -12.89 -28.88
CA ILE A 36 -17.44 -13.58 -29.46
C ILE A 36 -17.37 -13.40 -30.99
N SER A 37 -17.49 -12.18 -31.50
CA SER A 37 -17.18 -11.95 -32.94
C SER A 37 -16.45 -10.66 -33.30
N ASN A 38 -16.12 -9.76 -32.36
CA ASN A 38 -15.59 -8.44 -32.73
C ASN A 38 -14.21 -8.06 -32.13
N TYR A 39 -13.43 -9.02 -31.63
CA TYR A 39 -12.03 -8.74 -31.24
C TYR A 39 -11.06 -9.39 -32.25
N THR A 40 -10.85 -8.70 -33.37
CA THR A 40 -9.72 -8.95 -34.27
C THR A 40 -8.92 -7.66 -34.39
N ASP A 41 -7.92 -7.50 -33.51
CA ASP A 41 -6.62 -6.88 -33.79
C ASP A 41 -5.97 -6.35 -32.49
N THR A 42 -5.31 -7.24 -31.74
CA THR A 42 -4.23 -6.84 -30.82
C THR A 42 -3.44 -8.09 -30.41
N TYR A 43 -2.12 -8.00 -30.47
CA TYR A 43 -1.20 -8.97 -29.90
C TYR A 43 -1.32 -8.96 -28.35
N TYR A 44 -0.71 -9.93 -27.68
CA TYR A 44 -0.28 -9.99 -26.26
C TYR A 44 -0.86 -11.19 -25.48
N GLY A 45 0.07 -12.02 -24.94
CA GLY A 45 -0.15 -13.07 -23.94
C GLY A 45 -1.29 -14.07 -24.20
N SER A 46 -1.15 -14.94 -25.20
CA SER A 46 -2.15 -15.97 -25.45
C SER A 46 -1.98 -17.16 -24.50
N VAL A 47 -2.97 -17.38 -23.64
CA VAL A 47 -3.19 -18.66 -22.93
C VAL A 47 -4.23 -19.44 -23.72
N TYR A 48 -3.90 -20.68 -24.11
CA TYR A 48 -4.91 -21.63 -24.56
C TYR A 48 -5.46 -22.32 -23.33
N ALA A 49 -6.43 -21.66 -22.68
CA ALA A 49 -7.18 -22.20 -21.56
C ALA A 49 -8.21 -23.20 -22.10
N PHE A 50 -7.87 -24.49 -22.10
CA PHE A 50 -8.76 -25.54 -22.60
C PHE A 50 -10.03 -25.63 -21.75
N ASP A 51 -9.95 -25.25 -20.48
CA ASP A 51 -11.07 -25.12 -19.54
C ASP A 51 -12.19 -24.22 -20.07
N ASP A 52 -11.82 -23.10 -20.68
CA ASP A 52 -12.72 -22.05 -21.15
C ASP A 52 -13.32 -22.34 -22.54
N LEU A 53 -12.82 -23.36 -23.23
CA LEU A 53 -13.29 -23.72 -24.56
C LEU A 53 -14.49 -24.67 -24.51
N ASN A 54 -15.53 -24.37 -25.29
CA ASN A 54 -16.67 -25.26 -25.47
C ASN A 54 -16.43 -26.29 -26.59
N GLU A 55 -15.64 -25.93 -27.60
CA GLU A 55 -15.25 -26.78 -28.72
C GLU A 55 -13.84 -26.40 -29.19
N PHE A 56 -13.15 -27.35 -29.84
CA PHE A 56 -11.83 -27.15 -30.44
C PHE A 56 -11.85 -27.65 -31.88
N VAL A 57 -11.80 -26.74 -32.85
CA VAL A 57 -12.29 -26.96 -34.22
C VAL A 57 -11.15 -27.06 -35.23
N LEU A 58 -11.11 -28.16 -36.01
CA LEU A 58 -10.15 -28.37 -37.10
C LEU A 58 -10.31 -27.30 -38.19
N GLY A 59 -9.21 -26.69 -38.60
CA GLY A 59 -9.14 -25.63 -39.60
C GLY A 59 -9.38 -24.22 -39.05
N LYS A 60 -9.83 -24.10 -37.80
CA LYS A 60 -9.99 -22.83 -37.08
C LYS A 60 -8.96 -22.69 -35.95
N ASP A 61 -8.92 -23.65 -35.03
CA ASP A 61 -8.07 -23.60 -33.83
C ASP A 61 -6.80 -24.46 -33.99
N PHE A 62 -6.85 -25.50 -34.85
CA PHE A 62 -5.70 -26.33 -35.16
C PHE A 62 -5.75 -26.91 -36.58
N VAL A 63 -4.60 -27.34 -37.10
CA VAL A 63 -4.50 -28.15 -38.32
C VAL A 63 -3.62 -29.38 -38.07
N GLY A 64 -4.04 -30.52 -38.62
CA GLY A 64 -3.25 -31.74 -38.62
C GLY A 64 -2.36 -31.82 -39.85
N GLY A 65 -1.07 -32.13 -39.65
CA GLY A 65 -0.09 -32.44 -40.69
C GLY A 65 0.33 -33.91 -40.65
N GLY A 66 0.75 -34.45 -41.80
CA GLY A 66 1.10 -35.86 -42.00
C GLY A 66 -0.10 -36.74 -42.39
N ASN A 67 0.09 -38.06 -42.49
CA ASN A 67 -0.96 -39.02 -42.83
C ASN A 67 -1.92 -39.28 -41.64
N TYR A 68 -2.62 -38.24 -41.17
CA TYR A 68 -3.69 -38.32 -40.18
C TYR A 68 -5.00 -38.67 -40.91
N LYS A 69 -5.55 -39.88 -40.71
CA LYS A 69 -6.74 -40.31 -41.47
C LYS A 69 -7.99 -39.47 -41.19
N ASN A 70 -8.16 -38.97 -39.94
CA ASN A 70 -9.29 -38.13 -39.50
C ASN A 70 -8.87 -37.24 -38.31
N ALA A 71 -8.12 -36.15 -38.56
CA ALA A 71 -7.74 -35.21 -37.50
C ALA A 71 -8.95 -34.57 -36.77
N ALA A 72 -10.12 -34.56 -37.41
CA ALA A 72 -11.37 -34.03 -36.85
C ALA A 72 -11.98 -34.91 -35.74
N THR A 73 -11.69 -36.21 -35.66
CA THR A 73 -12.23 -37.10 -34.61
C THR A 73 -11.21 -37.40 -33.52
N GLY A 74 -9.92 -37.37 -33.84
CA GLY A 74 -8.84 -37.71 -32.92
C GLY A 74 -8.46 -36.62 -31.91
N VAL A 75 -8.77 -35.35 -32.18
CA VAL A 75 -8.42 -34.21 -31.31
C VAL A 75 -9.68 -33.61 -30.71
N LYS A 76 -9.83 -33.64 -29.38
CA LYS A 76 -11.03 -33.14 -28.68
C LYS A 76 -10.72 -32.68 -27.26
N LEU A 77 -11.53 -31.77 -26.72
CA LEU A 77 -11.51 -31.43 -25.29
C LEU A 77 -12.09 -32.58 -24.47
N THR A 78 -11.52 -32.84 -23.30
CA THR A 78 -11.94 -33.91 -22.38
C THR A 78 -11.71 -33.51 -20.94
N THR A 79 -12.54 -34.00 -20.02
CA THR A 79 -12.35 -33.85 -18.56
C THR A 79 -11.75 -35.10 -17.91
N GLU A 80 -11.34 -36.10 -18.71
CA GLU A 80 -10.85 -37.41 -18.21
C GLU A 80 -9.53 -37.32 -17.44
N LYS A 81 -8.67 -36.38 -17.82
CA LYS A 81 -7.36 -36.10 -17.21
C LYS A 81 -7.16 -34.60 -17.28
N ASP A 82 -6.75 -34.02 -16.16
CA ASP A 82 -6.43 -32.61 -15.96
C ASP A 82 -5.29 -32.55 -14.94
N HIS A 83 -4.36 -31.61 -15.13
CA HIS A 83 -3.19 -31.42 -14.27
C HIS A 83 -3.49 -30.46 -13.11
N THR A 84 -4.45 -29.53 -13.23
CA THR A 84 -4.73 -28.47 -12.24
C THR A 84 -5.62 -28.88 -11.07
N GLY A 85 -6.28 -30.04 -11.14
CA GLY A 85 -6.86 -30.73 -9.98
C GLY A 85 -8.00 -30.01 -9.26
N THR A 86 -8.73 -29.10 -9.93
CA THR A 86 -9.86 -28.39 -9.28
C THR A 86 -11.06 -29.31 -9.05
N LEU A 87 -11.72 -29.16 -7.89
CA LEU A 87 -12.90 -29.91 -7.44
C LEU A 87 -14.18 -29.73 -8.31
N LEU A 88 -14.06 -29.16 -9.53
CA LEU A 88 -15.15 -28.85 -10.45
C LEU A 88 -14.94 -29.31 -11.91
N GLY A 89 -13.87 -30.06 -12.22
CA GLY A 89 -13.72 -30.78 -13.50
C GLY A 89 -13.19 -29.93 -14.68
N GLY A 90 -11.89 -29.60 -14.65
CA GLY A 90 -11.17 -28.98 -15.76
C GLY A 90 -11.09 -29.87 -17.01
N LYS A 91 -10.88 -29.24 -18.17
CA LYS A 91 -10.74 -29.84 -19.50
C LYS A 91 -9.29 -29.77 -19.97
N SER A 92 -8.74 -30.90 -20.40
CA SER A 92 -7.53 -30.96 -21.19
C SER A 92 -7.83 -31.30 -22.65
N LEU A 93 -6.88 -31.04 -23.55
CA LEU A 93 -6.96 -31.47 -24.94
C LEU A 93 -6.47 -32.91 -25.08
N LEU A 94 -7.36 -33.82 -25.48
CA LEU A 94 -7.04 -35.21 -25.82
C LEU A 94 -6.75 -35.38 -27.30
N ILE A 95 -5.67 -36.10 -27.58
CA ILE A 95 -5.20 -36.43 -28.92
C ILE A 95 -5.06 -37.94 -29.04
N SER A 96 -5.80 -38.50 -29.99
CA SER A 96 -6.10 -39.93 -30.14
C SER A 96 -6.22 -40.32 -31.63
N GLU A 97 -6.44 -41.62 -31.92
CA GLU A 97 -6.69 -42.16 -33.27
C GLU A 97 -5.58 -41.89 -34.32
N ARG A 98 -4.32 -41.83 -33.87
CA ARG A 98 -3.16 -41.56 -34.74
C ARG A 98 -2.85 -42.76 -35.62
N THR A 99 -2.58 -42.51 -36.91
CA THR A 99 -2.28 -43.57 -37.89
C THR A 99 -0.79 -43.88 -38.07
N GLN A 100 0.12 -42.99 -37.66
CA GLN A 100 1.58 -43.10 -37.71
C GLN A 100 2.23 -42.37 -36.53
N THR A 101 3.49 -42.68 -36.22
CA THR A 101 4.24 -42.10 -35.10
C THR A 101 4.76 -40.67 -35.34
N TYR A 102 4.69 -40.14 -36.58
CA TYR A 102 5.22 -38.81 -36.96
C TYR A 102 4.10 -37.84 -37.36
N ASN A 103 3.06 -37.77 -36.54
CA ASN A 103 1.92 -36.90 -36.79
C ASN A 103 2.12 -35.57 -36.06
N ARG A 104 1.98 -34.46 -36.79
CA ARG A 104 2.15 -33.09 -36.27
C ARG A 104 0.80 -32.40 -36.17
N ILE A 105 0.52 -31.72 -35.07
CA ILE A 105 -0.66 -30.86 -34.93
C ILE A 105 -0.16 -29.46 -34.60
N LYS A 106 -0.54 -28.50 -35.45
CA LYS A 106 -0.24 -27.08 -35.30
C LYS A 106 -1.46 -26.38 -34.71
N PHE A 107 -1.26 -25.66 -33.61
CA PHE A 107 -2.25 -24.77 -33.02
C PHE A 107 -2.20 -23.45 -33.79
N LEU A 108 -3.30 -23.13 -34.49
CA LEU A 108 -3.36 -21.92 -35.29
C LEU A 108 -3.44 -20.71 -34.35
N ASN A 109 -2.75 -19.63 -34.70
CA ASN A 109 -2.72 -18.39 -33.92
C ASN A 109 -2.22 -18.54 -32.47
N SER A 110 -1.39 -19.54 -32.19
CA SER A 110 -1.05 -19.86 -30.80
C SER A 110 0.13 -19.09 -30.21
N LEU A 111 0.87 -18.37 -31.04
CA LEU A 111 1.82 -17.34 -30.61
C LEU A 111 1.22 -15.95 -30.81
N SER A 112 0.46 -15.78 -31.91
CA SER A 112 -0.12 -14.51 -32.32
C SER A 112 -1.15 -14.68 -33.43
N SER A 113 -2.10 -13.74 -33.54
CA SER A 113 -3.13 -13.71 -34.60
C SER A 113 -2.60 -13.26 -35.97
N LYS A 114 -1.37 -12.75 -36.04
CA LYS A 114 -0.61 -12.41 -37.26
C LYS A 114 0.82 -12.96 -37.13
N PRO A 115 1.63 -13.07 -38.19
CA PRO A 115 3.05 -13.38 -38.06
C PRO A 115 3.83 -12.26 -37.37
N PHE A 116 4.90 -12.59 -36.64
CA PHE A 116 5.81 -11.60 -36.03
C PHE A 116 6.24 -10.53 -37.04
N THR A 117 6.40 -9.30 -36.56
CA THR A 117 6.77 -8.13 -37.37
C THR A 117 8.14 -7.58 -36.92
N GLU A 118 8.70 -6.62 -37.68
CA GLU A 118 9.96 -5.97 -37.29
C GLU A 118 9.90 -5.33 -35.88
N ASN A 119 8.72 -4.89 -35.44
CA ASN A 119 8.51 -4.33 -34.10
C ASN A 119 8.62 -5.38 -32.97
N ASP A 120 8.68 -6.67 -33.32
CA ASP A 120 8.79 -7.76 -32.36
C ASP A 120 10.24 -8.21 -32.16
N ILE A 121 11.20 -7.77 -32.99
CA ILE A 121 12.60 -8.16 -32.89
C ILE A 121 13.16 -7.88 -31.49
N GLY A 122 13.80 -8.88 -30.89
CA GLY A 122 14.38 -8.79 -29.54
C GLY A 122 13.42 -9.12 -28.41
N LYS A 123 12.12 -9.31 -28.67
CA LYS A 123 11.16 -9.75 -27.66
C LYS A 123 11.42 -11.20 -27.24
N HIS A 124 11.47 -11.45 -25.93
CA HIS A 124 11.71 -12.77 -25.34
C HIS A 124 10.40 -13.44 -24.89
N PHE A 125 10.11 -14.62 -25.45
CA PHE A 125 8.93 -15.41 -25.14
C PHE A 125 9.32 -16.70 -24.43
N THR A 126 8.50 -17.13 -23.47
CA THR A 126 8.54 -18.44 -22.84
C THR A 126 7.26 -19.18 -23.21
N VAL A 127 7.40 -20.40 -23.70
CA VAL A 127 6.27 -21.31 -23.95
C VAL A 127 6.33 -22.41 -22.91
N SER A 128 5.22 -22.68 -22.23
CA SER A 128 5.09 -23.79 -21.28
C SER A 128 3.77 -24.53 -21.45
N ALA A 129 3.80 -25.85 -21.25
CA ALA A 129 2.63 -26.71 -21.27
C ALA A 129 2.89 -27.98 -20.46
N TYR A 130 1.86 -28.53 -19.82
CA TYR A 130 1.94 -29.87 -19.23
C TYR A 130 1.35 -30.89 -20.20
N VAL A 131 2.05 -32.01 -20.37
CA VAL A 131 1.63 -33.09 -21.26
C VAL A 131 1.71 -34.43 -20.56
N LEU A 132 0.64 -35.21 -20.64
CA LEU A 132 0.57 -36.58 -20.15
C LEU A 132 0.38 -37.54 -21.33
N ALA A 133 1.15 -38.62 -21.35
CA ALA A 133 1.03 -39.69 -22.33
C ALA A 133 0.63 -41.00 -21.67
N THR A 134 -0.30 -41.78 -22.22
CA THR A 134 -0.71 -43.07 -21.60
C THR A 134 0.30 -44.20 -21.77
N ALA A 135 1.33 -44.00 -22.58
CA ALA A 135 2.45 -44.90 -22.80
C ALA A 135 3.73 -44.09 -23.05
N GLN A 136 4.89 -44.70 -22.80
CA GLN A 136 6.17 -44.03 -22.97
C GLN A 136 6.36 -43.59 -24.43
N THR A 137 6.66 -42.30 -24.62
CA THR A 137 6.79 -41.69 -25.94
C THR A 137 7.62 -40.42 -25.89
N THR A 138 8.36 -40.12 -26.94
CA THR A 138 9.07 -38.86 -27.11
C THR A 138 8.22 -37.88 -27.90
N ILE A 139 8.08 -36.66 -27.36
CA ILE A 139 7.36 -35.55 -27.99
C ILE A 139 8.32 -34.36 -28.14
N GLU A 140 8.18 -33.66 -29.27
CA GLU A 140 8.79 -32.37 -29.58
C GLU A 140 7.70 -31.31 -29.58
N LEU A 141 7.80 -30.29 -28.72
CA LEU A 141 6.95 -29.10 -28.74
C LEU A 141 7.78 -27.93 -29.27
N GLY A 142 7.35 -27.25 -30.32
CA GLY A 142 8.13 -26.17 -30.92
C GLY A 142 7.33 -25.20 -31.78
N ILE A 143 8.00 -24.16 -32.28
CA ILE A 143 7.39 -23.07 -33.06
C ILE A 143 7.57 -23.25 -34.57
N TYR A 144 6.53 -22.90 -35.33
CA TYR A 144 6.40 -23.15 -36.77
C TYR A 144 5.69 -22.02 -37.52
N ASN A 145 5.91 -22.01 -38.84
CA ASN A 145 5.16 -21.19 -39.80
C ASN A 145 3.75 -21.79 -40.05
N THR A 146 2.74 -20.92 -40.09
CA THR A 146 1.34 -21.25 -40.41
C THR A 146 1.04 -21.32 -41.92
N ILE A 147 1.86 -20.67 -42.77
CA ILE A 147 1.65 -20.55 -44.22
C ILE A 147 2.03 -21.85 -44.97
N ASP A 148 2.94 -22.66 -44.41
CA ASP A 148 3.29 -23.97 -44.99
C ASP A 148 2.22 -25.02 -44.66
N ASN A 149 1.25 -25.13 -45.57
CA ASN A 149 0.29 -26.25 -45.66
C ASN A 149 0.92 -27.50 -46.31
N HIS A 150 2.21 -27.47 -46.64
CA HIS A 150 2.89 -28.62 -47.20
C HIS A 150 3.24 -29.66 -46.14
N THR A 151 2.81 -30.87 -46.43
CA THR A 151 2.63 -31.99 -45.49
C THR A 151 3.95 -32.65 -45.06
N TYR A 152 5.12 -32.12 -45.46
CA TYR A 152 6.42 -32.83 -45.31
C TYR A 152 7.71 -31.94 -45.22
N SER A 153 7.70 -30.69 -44.72
CA SER A 153 8.96 -29.92 -44.55
C SER A 153 9.10 -29.12 -43.24
N SER A 154 10.38 -28.97 -42.85
CA SER A 154 11.08 -28.30 -41.73
C SER A 154 10.90 -28.77 -40.27
N SER A 155 12.05 -28.87 -39.59
CA SER A 155 12.23 -28.91 -38.13
C SER A 155 11.68 -27.64 -37.49
N PRO A 156 11.26 -27.66 -36.21
CA PRO A 156 10.89 -26.43 -35.51
C PRO A 156 12.06 -25.46 -35.46
N TYR A 157 11.75 -24.15 -35.41
CA TYR A 157 12.79 -23.12 -35.26
C TYR A 157 13.37 -23.14 -33.84
N VAL A 158 12.50 -23.30 -32.85
CA VAL A 158 12.86 -23.55 -31.45
C VAL A 158 11.90 -24.62 -30.92
N SER A 159 12.42 -25.57 -30.15
CA SER A 159 11.61 -26.65 -29.56
C SER A 159 12.23 -27.23 -28.29
N ASP A 160 11.37 -27.75 -27.41
CA ASP A 160 11.73 -28.66 -26.32
C ASP A 160 11.36 -30.10 -26.71
N LYS A 161 12.26 -31.06 -26.45
CA LYS A 161 12.09 -32.48 -26.79
C LYS A 161 12.23 -33.31 -25.52
N LYS A 162 11.17 -34.02 -25.14
CA LYS A 162 11.16 -34.85 -23.93
C LYS A 162 10.60 -36.23 -24.19
N THR A 163 11.21 -37.24 -23.55
CA THR A 163 10.62 -38.58 -23.42
C THR A 163 9.73 -38.59 -22.20
N LEU A 164 8.44 -38.83 -22.42
CA LEU A 164 7.41 -38.89 -21.40
C LEU A 164 7.32 -40.30 -20.82
N SER A 165 7.26 -40.39 -19.50
CA SER A 165 6.85 -41.60 -18.79
C SER A 165 5.34 -41.84 -18.96
N ALA A 166 4.92 -43.10 -18.89
CA ALA A 166 3.50 -43.44 -19.03
C ALA A 166 2.70 -42.94 -17.81
N ASN A 167 1.62 -42.21 -18.07
CA ASN A 167 0.65 -41.66 -17.11
C ASN A 167 1.20 -40.63 -16.12
N GLU A 168 2.25 -39.92 -16.50
CA GLU A 168 2.84 -38.85 -15.71
C GLU A 168 2.75 -37.52 -16.48
N TRP A 169 2.31 -36.46 -15.80
CA TRP A 169 2.32 -35.11 -16.37
C TRP A 169 3.75 -34.59 -16.41
N THR A 170 4.21 -34.19 -17.59
CA THR A 170 5.56 -33.64 -17.78
C THR A 170 5.46 -32.23 -18.33
N ARG A 171 6.17 -31.31 -17.70
CA ARG A 171 6.26 -29.91 -18.16
C ARG A 171 7.20 -29.80 -19.35
N PHE A 172 6.71 -29.21 -20.43
CA PHE A 172 7.53 -28.65 -21.50
C PHE A 172 7.76 -27.17 -21.23
N GLN A 173 8.99 -26.70 -21.44
CA GLN A 173 9.29 -25.27 -21.41
C GLN A 173 10.47 -24.95 -22.31
N PHE A 174 10.29 -23.98 -23.19
CA PHE A 174 11.39 -23.40 -23.96
C PHE A 174 11.18 -21.90 -24.14
N GLU A 175 12.30 -21.20 -24.32
CA GLU A 175 12.33 -19.76 -24.53
C GLU A 175 12.86 -19.46 -25.93
N PHE A 176 12.40 -18.36 -26.53
CA PHE A 176 12.95 -17.87 -27.77
C PHE A 176 12.86 -16.34 -27.84
N THR A 177 13.82 -15.76 -28.57
CA THR A 177 13.81 -14.33 -28.91
C THR A 177 13.35 -14.19 -30.35
N VAL A 178 12.49 -13.21 -30.62
CA VAL A 178 12.10 -12.91 -31.99
C VAL A 178 13.30 -12.33 -32.75
N THR A 179 13.69 -13.00 -33.83
CA THR A 179 14.76 -12.57 -34.73
C THR A 179 14.19 -12.25 -36.11
N ASN A 180 14.97 -11.56 -36.95
CA ASN A 180 14.61 -11.34 -38.36
C ASN A 180 14.27 -12.64 -39.08
N ASP A 181 14.97 -13.73 -38.76
CA ASP A 181 14.72 -15.04 -39.35
C ASP A 181 13.30 -15.57 -39.02
N LEU A 182 12.78 -15.34 -37.80
CA LEU A 182 11.41 -15.75 -37.46
C LEU A 182 10.34 -14.91 -38.18
N ILE A 183 10.65 -13.65 -38.49
CA ILE A 183 9.76 -12.73 -39.21
C ILE A 183 9.72 -13.07 -40.70
N GLU A 184 10.89 -13.22 -41.33
CA GLU A 184 11.04 -13.62 -42.74
C GLU A 184 10.34 -14.96 -43.01
N ASN A 185 10.35 -15.86 -42.03
CA ASN A 185 9.68 -17.15 -42.10
C ASN A 185 8.25 -17.17 -41.53
N SER A 186 7.64 -16.01 -41.25
CA SER A 186 6.22 -15.89 -40.86
C SER A 186 5.79 -16.79 -39.68
N ILE A 187 6.64 -16.95 -38.66
CA ILE A 187 6.36 -17.81 -37.50
C ILE A 187 5.19 -17.27 -36.68
N SER A 188 4.24 -18.15 -36.35
CA SER A 188 2.99 -17.76 -35.67
C SER A 188 2.26 -18.89 -34.92
N ALA A 189 2.76 -20.13 -34.98
CA ALA A 189 2.10 -21.28 -34.36
C ALA A 189 3.06 -22.13 -33.52
N ILE A 190 2.51 -22.71 -32.45
CA ILE A 190 3.08 -23.81 -31.69
C ILE A 190 2.57 -25.09 -32.34
N SER A 191 3.46 -26.06 -32.51
CA SER A 191 3.06 -27.41 -32.88
C SER A 191 3.76 -28.40 -31.98
N PHE A 192 3.10 -29.53 -31.80
CA PHE A 192 3.76 -30.69 -31.23
C PHE A 192 3.87 -31.81 -32.26
N ASN A 193 4.89 -32.63 -32.06
CA ASN A 193 5.21 -33.77 -32.91
C ASN A 193 5.61 -34.95 -32.03
N GLN A 194 4.95 -36.08 -32.21
CA GLN A 194 5.42 -37.33 -31.60
C GLN A 194 6.59 -37.85 -32.44
N LEU A 195 7.71 -38.22 -31.81
CA LEU A 195 8.90 -38.68 -32.52
C LEU A 195 9.06 -40.20 -32.50
N ASN A 196 8.52 -40.86 -31.46
CA ASN A 196 8.52 -42.32 -31.30
C ASN A 196 7.37 -42.75 -30.36
N GLY A 197 7.07 -44.05 -30.26
CA GLY A 197 6.09 -44.57 -29.30
C GLY A 197 5.07 -45.51 -29.94
N VAL A 198 4.15 -46.03 -29.12
CA VAL A 198 3.07 -46.91 -29.59
C VAL A 198 1.99 -46.07 -30.27
N LYS A 199 1.51 -46.52 -31.42
CA LYS A 199 0.53 -45.81 -32.27
C LYS A 199 -0.75 -45.38 -31.54
N ASP A 200 -1.19 -46.17 -30.56
CA ASP A 200 -2.41 -45.95 -29.78
C ASP A 200 -2.19 -45.17 -28.47
N THR A 201 -1.01 -44.56 -28.29
CA THR A 201 -0.76 -43.69 -27.13
C THR A 201 -1.75 -42.52 -27.16
N LEU A 202 -2.41 -42.24 -26.04
CA LEU A 202 -3.25 -41.05 -25.88
C LEU A 202 -2.38 -39.93 -25.29
N LEU A 203 -2.53 -38.72 -25.81
CA LEU A 203 -1.87 -37.54 -25.25
C LEU A 203 -2.91 -36.58 -24.70
N TYR A 204 -2.67 -36.10 -23.50
CA TYR A 204 -3.45 -35.07 -22.83
C TYR A 204 -2.54 -33.84 -22.70
N PHE A 205 -2.98 -32.71 -23.24
CA PHE A 205 -2.33 -31.42 -23.06
C PHE A 205 -3.19 -30.60 -22.12
N ASP A 206 -2.58 -30.17 -21.04
CA ASP A 206 -3.14 -29.10 -20.22
C ASP A 206 -2.85 -27.74 -20.89
N ASP A 207 -3.30 -26.66 -20.27
CA ASP A 207 -3.17 -25.30 -20.80
C ASP A 207 -1.78 -24.98 -21.34
N ILE A 208 -1.77 -24.41 -22.55
CA ILE A 208 -0.54 -23.91 -23.19
C ILE A 208 -0.43 -22.43 -22.86
N VAL A 209 0.61 -22.09 -22.10
CA VAL A 209 0.89 -20.74 -21.64
C VAL A 209 2.07 -20.18 -22.42
N VAL A 210 1.85 -19.06 -23.11
CA VAL A 210 2.91 -18.29 -23.75
C VAL A 210 3.06 -16.97 -22.99
N THR A 211 4.15 -16.84 -22.24
CA THR A 211 4.46 -15.61 -21.52
C THR A 211 5.52 -14.80 -22.26
N TYR A 212 5.30 -13.50 -22.37
CA TYR A 212 6.31 -12.56 -22.83
C TYR A 212 7.03 -12.00 -21.60
N LYS A 213 8.36 -12.19 -21.51
CA LYS A 213 9.18 -11.70 -20.39
C LYS A 213 9.60 -10.26 -20.71
N GLY A 214 8.81 -9.32 -20.21
CA GLY A 214 9.17 -7.91 -20.17
C GLY A 214 7.98 -7.02 -20.50
N GLU A 215 7.14 -6.72 -19.51
CA GLU A 215 6.32 -5.52 -19.62
C GLU A 215 6.61 -4.59 -18.44
N SER A 216 7.49 -3.65 -18.72
CA SER A 216 7.13 -2.25 -18.61
C SER A 216 5.89 -2.00 -19.49
N MET A 217 4.71 -1.74 -18.90
CA MET A 217 3.71 -0.97 -19.65
C MET A 217 4.33 0.41 -19.85
N ILE A 218 4.87 0.74 -21.01
CA ILE A 218 5.29 2.11 -21.31
C ILE A 218 4.16 2.73 -22.12
N PHE A 219 3.51 3.75 -21.55
CA PHE A 219 2.39 4.47 -22.19
C PHE A 219 2.77 5.13 -23.53
N ASP A 220 4.07 5.25 -23.84
CA ASP A 220 4.61 5.80 -25.08
C ASP A 220 4.24 5.03 -26.37
N ASN A 221 3.80 3.78 -26.28
CA ASN A 221 3.50 2.96 -27.47
C ASN A 221 2.00 2.93 -27.85
N LYS A 222 1.13 3.72 -27.20
CA LYS A 222 -0.31 3.81 -27.55
C LYS A 222 -0.62 5.08 -28.34
N ASP A 223 -1.15 4.92 -29.55
CA ASP A 223 -1.60 6.03 -30.40
C ASP A 223 -2.87 6.74 -29.88
N SER A 224 -3.63 6.10 -28.97
CA SER A 224 -4.84 6.64 -28.33
C SER A 224 -5.20 5.88 -27.05
N PHE A 225 -5.92 6.53 -26.12
CA PHE A 225 -6.52 5.87 -24.95
C PHE A 225 -8.05 5.79 -25.08
N THR A 226 -8.64 4.66 -24.68
CA THR A 226 -10.10 4.44 -24.75
C THR A 226 -10.74 4.52 -23.35
N TYR A 227 -11.73 5.39 -23.21
CA TYR A 227 -12.53 5.53 -21.98
C TYR A 227 -13.31 4.23 -21.67
N LEU A 228 -13.28 3.80 -20.40
CA LEU A 228 -13.82 2.52 -19.87
C LEU A 228 -13.04 1.25 -20.25
N GLU A 229 -12.01 1.35 -21.08
CA GLU A 229 -11.10 0.24 -21.38
C GLU A 229 -9.73 0.44 -20.72
N ASP A 230 -9.16 1.65 -20.86
CA ASP A 230 -7.84 2.01 -20.31
C ASP A 230 -7.94 2.84 -19.02
N PHE A 231 -9.00 3.63 -18.88
CA PHE A 231 -9.21 4.50 -17.73
C PHE A 231 -10.70 4.80 -17.47
N GLU A 232 -11.02 5.12 -16.22
CA GLU A 232 -12.33 5.56 -15.76
C GLU A 232 -12.20 6.86 -14.94
N LEU A 233 -13.26 7.68 -14.99
CA LEU A 233 -13.41 8.83 -14.12
C LEU A 233 -14.31 8.50 -12.94
N GLY A 234 -13.79 8.71 -11.73
CA GLY A 234 -14.51 8.54 -10.47
C GLY A 234 -14.83 9.87 -9.79
N GLY A 235 -15.83 9.86 -8.91
CA GLY A 235 -16.38 11.08 -8.29
C GLY A 235 -17.33 11.84 -9.21
N ALA A 236 -17.79 13.03 -8.80
CA ALA A 236 -18.73 13.87 -9.57
C ALA A 236 -18.08 14.54 -10.82
N TYR A 237 -17.33 13.78 -11.61
CA TYR A 237 -16.65 14.24 -12.82
C TYR A 237 -17.69 14.38 -13.96
N PRO A 238 -17.71 15.49 -14.72
CA PRO A 238 -18.57 15.59 -15.90
C PRO A 238 -18.16 14.52 -16.93
N THR A 239 -19.09 13.64 -17.30
CA THR A 239 -18.89 12.59 -18.30
C THR A 239 -18.64 13.20 -19.67
N ALA A 240 -17.39 13.38 -20.07
CA ALA A 240 -17.03 13.69 -21.46
C ALA A 240 -15.63 13.17 -21.79
N SER A 241 -15.53 12.36 -22.84
CA SER A 241 -14.30 11.89 -23.48
C SER A 241 -13.40 13.03 -24.01
N SER A 242 -13.92 14.27 -24.10
CA SER A 242 -13.20 15.45 -24.60
C SER A 242 -12.16 16.03 -23.62
N ASN A 243 -12.10 15.55 -22.39
CA ASN A 243 -11.19 16.05 -21.36
C ASN A 243 -9.80 15.37 -21.35
N PHE A 244 -9.61 14.39 -22.24
CA PHE A 244 -8.40 13.59 -22.39
C PHE A 244 -7.81 13.84 -23.77
N THR A 245 -6.62 14.41 -23.80
CA THR A 245 -5.88 14.59 -25.05
C THR A 245 -4.45 14.13 -24.84
N LEU A 246 -3.96 13.30 -25.75
CA LEU A 246 -2.53 13.12 -25.91
C LEU A 246 -1.94 14.43 -26.46
N VAL A 247 -0.90 14.94 -25.82
CA VAL A 247 -0.23 16.17 -26.23
C VAL A 247 1.26 15.93 -26.45
N GLU A 248 1.76 16.38 -27.58
CA GLU A 248 3.18 16.29 -27.96
C GLU A 248 4.01 17.43 -27.35
N GLU A 249 3.39 18.59 -27.10
CA GLU A 249 4.08 19.82 -26.68
C GLU A 249 4.57 19.81 -25.21
N GLU A 250 4.30 18.75 -24.47
CA GLU A 250 4.52 18.65 -23.02
C GLU A 250 5.07 17.29 -22.60
N ASN A 251 6.06 16.73 -23.32
CA ASN A 251 6.65 15.42 -23.01
C ASN A 251 7.78 15.49 -21.95
N HIS A 252 7.73 14.63 -20.94
CA HIS A 252 8.80 14.37 -19.97
C HIS A 252 9.97 13.58 -20.61
N THR A 253 10.73 14.18 -21.54
CA THR A 253 11.83 13.47 -22.20
C THR A 253 13.10 13.34 -21.34
N ASN A 254 13.29 12.16 -20.74
CA ASN A 254 14.62 11.62 -20.42
C ASN A 254 14.88 10.25 -21.11
N SER A 255 13.99 9.80 -22.00
CA SER A 255 14.05 8.49 -22.66
C SER A 255 14.81 8.47 -24.00
N GLY A 256 15.35 9.61 -24.46
CA GLY A 256 16.11 9.68 -25.72
C GLY A 256 15.27 9.51 -26.99
N LYS A 257 13.94 9.45 -26.88
CA LYS A 257 12.99 9.54 -28.00
C LYS A 257 12.40 10.94 -28.09
N THR A 258 12.32 11.50 -29.29
CA THR A 258 11.84 12.87 -29.55
C THR A 258 10.35 12.93 -29.94
N ASP A 259 9.59 11.86 -29.72
CA ASP A 259 8.22 11.69 -30.25
C ASP A 259 7.16 11.17 -29.25
N GLY A 260 7.45 11.10 -27.95
CA GLY A 260 6.46 10.65 -26.94
C GLY A 260 5.34 11.66 -26.68
N LYS A 261 4.17 11.17 -26.27
CA LYS A 261 2.95 11.96 -26.01
C LYS A 261 2.52 11.77 -24.55
N SER A 262 2.30 12.86 -23.83
CA SER A 262 1.80 12.78 -22.44
C SER A 262 0.28 12.87 -22.40
N LEU A 263 -0.32 12.23 -21.40
CA LEU A 263 -1.76 12.31 -21.17
C LEU A 263 -2.10 13.62 -20.47
N LYS A 264 -2.83 14.52 -21.15
CA LYS A 264 -3.37 15.74 -20.56
C LYS A 264 -4.82 15.54 -20.11
N LEU A 265 -5.02 15.67 -18.81
CA LEU A 265 -6.32 15.67 -18.13
C LEU A 265 -6.77 17.12 -17.95
N THR A 266 -7.96 17.49 -18.42
CA THR A 266 -8.55 18.83 -18.25
C THR A 266 -9.95 18.77 -17.66
N GLY A 267 -10.51 19.94 -17.32
CA GLY A 267 -11.89 20.05 -16.88
C GLY A 267 -12.15 19.61 -15.44
N ARG A 268 -11.10 19.45 -14.61
CA ARG A 268 -11.26 19.21 -13.17
C ARG A 268 -11.84 20.46 -12.51
N THR A 269 -12.96 20.30 -11.82
CA THR A 269 -13.63 21.36 -11.05
C THR A 269 -13.69 21.06 -9.56
N SER A 270 -13.28 19.86 -9.15
CA SER A 270 -13.23 19.43 -7.75
C SER A 270 -11.96 18.62 -7.47
N LYS A 271 -11.45 18.70 -6.24
CA LYS A 271 -10.33 17.84 -5.78
C LYS A 271 -10.73 16.37 -5.68
N SER A 272 -12.01 16.10 -5.48
CA SER A 272 -12.60 14.75 -5.42
C SER A 272 -12.69 14.04 -6.77
N HIS A 273 -12.30 14.73 -7.85
CA HIS A 273 -12.22 14.19 -9.19
C HIS A 273 -11.06 13.21 -9.27
N ARG A 274 -11.42 11.93 -9.43
CA ARG A 274 -10.52 10.79 -9.46
C ARG A 274 -10.34 10.29 -10.88
N PHE A 275 -9.10 10.03 -11.24
CA PHE A 275 -8.73 9.39 -12.49
C PHE A 275 -8.22 7.99 -12.18
N LYS A 276 -8.90 6.95 -12.67
CA LYS A 276 -8.53 5.55 -12.43
C LYS A 276 -8.00 4.94 -13.71
N PHE A 277 -6.80 4.40 -13.67
CA PHE A 277 -6.29 3.51 -14.69
C PHE A 277 -6.84 2.10 -14.47
N LEU A 278 -7.45 1.54 -15.51
CA LEU A 278 -8.06 0.22 -15.47
C LEU A 278 -7.04 -0.84 -15.89
N ASN A 279 -7.14 -2.04 -15.30
CA ASN A 279 -6.38 -3.23 -15.69
C ASN A 279 -4.84 -3.06 -15.69
N LEU A 280 -4.29 -2.15 -14.89
CA LEU A 280 -2.83 -1.90 -14.84
C LEU A 280 -2.01 -3.09 -14.35
N PHE A 281 -2.59 -3.92 -13.48
CA PHE A 281 -1.90 -5.06 -12.91
C PHE A 281 -2.44 -6.33 -13.56
N LYS A 282 -1.65 -6.92 -14.46
CA LYS A 282 -1.79 -8.29 -15.00
C LYS A 282 -3.09 -8.65 -15.74
N GLY A 283 -4.00 -7.71 -15.98
CA GLY A 283 -5.34 -8.03 -16.50
C GLY A 283 -6.16 -8.82 -15.48
N THR A 284 -7.36 -8.33 -15.14
CA THR A 284 -8.31 -9.02 -14.24
C THR A 284 -7.75 -9.52 -12.88
N SER A 285 -7.49 -8.62 -11.93
CA SER A 285 -7.32 -8.87 -10.48
C SER A 285 -6.20 -9.84 -10.05
N PHE A 286 -5.56 -9.59 -8.91
CA PHE A 286 -4.57 -10.53 -8.34
C PHE A 286 -5.23 -11.84 -7.88
N THR A 287 -4.52 -12.96 -8.01
CA THR A 287 -4.96 -14.29 -7.55
C THR A 287 -4.16 -14.74 -6.32
N GLU A 288 -4.55 -15.85 -5.69
CA GLU A 288 -3.81 -16.45 -4.56
C GLU A 288 -2.33 -16.73 -4.90
N ASP A 289 -2.04 -17.06 -6.16
CA ASP A 289 -0.66 -17.29 -6.63
C ASP A 289 0.20 -16.02 -6.65
N ASP A 290 -0.44 -14.85 -6.72
CA ASP A 290 0.23 -13.57 -6.65
C ASP A 290 0.54 -13.17 -5.20
N ILE A 291 0.00 -13.84 -4.18
CA ILE A 291 0.28 -13.53 -2.77
C ILE A 291 1.78 -13.63 -2.51
N GLY A 292 2.31 -12.56 -1.92
CA GLY A 292 3.72 -12.30 -1.81
C GLY A 292 4.21 -11.32 -2.85
N SER A 293 3.84 -11.39 -4.14
CA SER A 293 4.45 -10.55 -5.19
C SER A 293 4.43 -9.05 -4.88
N ALA A 294 5.49 -8.33 -5.24
CA ALA A 294 5.49 -6.86 -5.21
C ALA A 294 5.42 -6.27 -6.62
N PHE A 295 4.60 -5.24 -6.77
CA PHE A 295 4.49 -4.44 -7.98
C PHE A 295 4.77 -2.97 -7.64
N GLU A 296 5.53 -2.28 -8.46
CA GLU A 296 5.67 -0.83 -8.42
C GLU A 296 4.99 -0.23 -9.65
N VAL A 297 4.18 0.80 -9.46
CA VAL A 297 3.78 1.69 -10.56
C VAL A 297 4.55 2.98 -10.42
N ARG A 298 5.27 3.42 -11.44
CA ARG A 298 5.97 4.70 -11.54
C ARG A 298 5.31 5.54 -12.60
N MET A 299 5.24 6.85 -12.41
CA MET A 299 4.81 7.80 -13.46
C MET A 299 5.36 9.18 -13.15
N TYR A 300 5.43 10.04 -14.15
CA TYR A 300 5.66 11.46 -13.95
C TYR A 300 4.34 12.21 -14.02
N VAL A 301 4.16 13.20 -13.14
CA VAL A 301 2.98 14.06 -13.12
C VAL A 301 3.36 15.52 -13.11
N LYS A 302 2.58 16.35 -13.79
CA LYS A 302 2.73 17.81 -13.80
C LYS A 302 1.37 18.47 -13.63
N THR A 303 1.29 19.51 -12.82
CA THR A 303 0.04 20.26 -12.57
C THR A 303 0.21 21.73 -12.91
N THR A 304 -0.88 22.42 -13.26
CA THR A 304 -0.84 23.87 -13.57
C THR A 304 -0.85 24.78 -12.34
N VAL A 305 -0.90 24.18 -11.15
CA VAL A 305 -0.86 24.82 -9.82
C VAL A 305 -0.10 23.90 -8.86
N ASP A 306 0.40 24.42 -7.75
CA ASP A 306 0.93 23.57 -6.69
C ASP A 306 -0.21 22.68 -6.15
N ALA A 307 0.01 21.37 -6.14
CA ALA A 307 -1.02 20.40 -5.77
C ALA A 307 -0.42 19.21 -5.03
N LYS A 308 -1.12 18.72 -4.02
CA LYS A 308 -0.88 17.42 -3.40
C LYS A 308 -1.70 16.36 -4.11
N LEU A 309 -1.06 15.59 -4.99
CA LEU A 309 -1.72 14.47 -5.67
C LEU A 309 -1.66 13.22 -4.81
N ARG A 310 -2.71 12.40 -4.83
CA ARG A 310 -2.72 11.09 -4.17
C ARG A 310 -2.84 9.99 -5.21
N LEU A 311 -1.99 8.98 -5.10
CA LEU A 311 -1.95 7.80 -5.95
C LEU A 311 -2.36 6.60 -5.10
N GLY A 312 -3.39 5.84 -5.48
CA GLY A 312 -3.86 4.72 -4.66
C GLY A 312 -4.42 3.54 -5.43
N THR A 313 -4.53 2.37 -4.80
CA THR A 313 -4.94 1.11 -5.43
C THR A 313 -6.41 0.77 -5.14
N TYR A 314 -7.14 0.24 -6.12
CA TYR A 314 -8.59 0.04 -6.03
C TYR A 314 -9.06 -1.31 -6.60
N SER A 315 -10.16 -1.84 -6.05
CA SER A 315 -10.87 -3.05 -6.49
C SER A 315 -11.75 -2.84 -7.72
N LYS A 316 -11.80 -3.82 -8.65
CA LYS A 316 -12.66 -3.77 -9.85
C LYS A 316 -14.17 -3.69 -9.56
N THR A 317 -14.62 -4.30 -8.46
CA THR A 317 -16.03 -4.37 -8.03
C THR A 317 -16.51 -3.11 -7.30
N GLY A 318 -15.57 -2.22 -6.97
CA GLY A 318 -15.88 -0.89 -6.53
C GLY A 318 -16.50 -0.10 -7.67
N THR A 319 -17.79 0.22 -7.59
CA THR A 319 -18.45 1.13 -8.54
C THR A 319 -17.63 2.43 -8.71
N ALA A 320 -18.00 3.28 -9.66
CA ALA A 320 -17.45 4.65 -9.81
C ALA A 320 -17.37 5.48 -8.49
N TYR A 321 -17.96 4.96 -7.40
CA TYR A 321 -18.05 5.48 -6.04
C TYR A 321 -17.27 4.71 -4.96
N ALA A 322 -16.44 3.70 -5.22
CA ALA A 322 -15.60 3.11 -4.15
C ALA A 322 -14.72 4.20 -3.53
N PHE A 323 -14.95 4.51 -2.25
CA PHE A 323 -14.39 5.70 -1.58
C PHE A 323 -12.98 5.48 -1.02
N THR A 324 -12.65 4.25 -0.63
CA THR A 324 -11.41 3.97 0.12
C THR A 324 -10.45 3.15 -0.75
N PRO A 325 -9.27 3.69 -1.12
CA PRO A 325 -8.21 2.90 -1.75
C PRO A 325 -7.65 1.87 -0.75
N TYR A 326 -7.13 0.76 -1.25
CA TYR A 326 -6.46 -0.25 -0.41
C TYR A 326 -5.11 0.27 0.11
N ARG A 327 -4.37 0.99 -0.73
CA ARG A 327 -3.15 1.74 -0.37
C ARG A 327 -3.17 3.09 -1.06
N ILE A 328 -2.61 4.13 -0.43
CA ILE A 328 -2.57 5.48 -0.99
C ILE A 328 -1.30 6.22 -0.58
N ASN A 329 -0.55 6.73 -1.56
CA ASN A 329 0.59 7.62 -1.35
C ASN A 329 0.23 9.05 -1.77
N THR A 330 0.70 10.06 -1.02
CA THR A 330 0.49 11.49 -1.34
C THR A 330 1.79 12.16 -1.76
N TYR A 331 1.77 12.95 -2.82
CA TYR A 331 2.92 13.60 -3.45
C TYR A 331 2.70 15.09 -3.59
N ASN A 332 3.68 15.90 -3.18
CA ASN A 332 3.69 17.34 -3.46
C ASN A 332 4.18 17.56 -4.89
N VAL A 333 3.30 18.03 -5.77
CA VAL A 333 3.61 18.38 -7.16
C VAL A 333 3.66 19.88 -7.29
N GLN A 334 4.84 20.41 -7.62
CA GLN A 334 5.02 21.84 -7.86
C GLN A 334 4.44 22.23 -9.21
N LYS A 335 3.86 23.43 -9.26
CA LYS A 335 3.32 24.02 -10.48
C LYS A 335 4.32 23.92 -11.64
N ASP A 336 3.82 23.47 -12.78
CA ASP A 336 4.52 23.36 -14.05
C ASP A 336 5.84 22.56 -13.99
N THR A 337 5.99 21.68 -12.98
CA THR A 337 7.17 20.83 -12.79
C THR A 337 6.80 19.36 -12.86
N TRP A 338 7.48 18.59 -13.71
CA TRP A 338 7.36 17.15 -13.76
C TRP A 338 7.90 16.53 -12.47
N THR A 339 7.03 15.82 -11.76
CA THR A 339 7.32 15.19 -10.47
C THR A 339 7.17 13.68 -10.62
N PRO A 340 8.21 12.87 -10.35
CA PRO A 340 8.07 11.43 -10.31
C PRO A 340 7.21 11.03 -9.11
N ILE A 341 6.23 10.18 -9.33
CA ILE A 341 5.41 9.57 -8.28
C ILE A 341 5.39 8.06 -8.49
N SER A 342 5.28 7.30 -7.39
CA SER A 342 5.20 5.85 -7.49
C SER A 342 4.23 5.23 -6.48
N GLN A 343 3.78 4.01 -6.73
CA GLN A 343 2.96 3.26 -5.78
C GLN A 343 3.43 1.82 -5.76
N TYR A 344 3.87 1.37 -4.60
CA TYR A 344 4.12 -0.05 -4.37
C TYR A 344 2.84 -0.74 -3.92
N LEU A 345 2.61 -1.90 -4.50
CA LEU A 345 1.55 -2.82 -4.12
C LEU A 345 2.19 -4.18 -3.85
N ILE A 346 2.25 -4.54 -2.58
CA ILE A 346 2.55 -5.89 -2.17
C ILE A 346 1.23 -6.65 -2.14
N VAL A 347 1.15 -7.76 -2.85
CA VAL A 347 -0.05 -8.60 -2.91
C VAL A 347 -0.07 -9.45 -1.65
N ASP A 348 -1.06 -9.23 -0.80
CA ASP A 348 -1.38 -10.06 0.36
C ASP A 348 -2.78 -10.69 0.18
N GLU A 349 -3.21 -11.53 1.12
CA GLU A 349 -4.54 -12.16 1.07
C GLU A 349 -5.67 -11.13 0.88
N LYS A 350 -5.57 -9.96 1.52
CA LYS A 350 -6.59 -8.91 1.40
C LYS A 350 -6.58 -8.25 0.03
N VAL A 351 -5.43 -8.12 -0.63
CA VAL A 351 -5.35 -7.61 -2.01
C VAL A 351 -6.12 -8.53 -2.98
N VAL A 352 -6.00 -9.84 -2.78
CA VAL A 352 -6.69 -10.87 -3.56
C VAL A 352 -8.18 -10.90 -3.23
N GLU A 353 -8.55 -10.98 -1.94
CA GLU A 353 -9.94 -10.98 -1.48
C GLU A 353 -10.72 -9.75 -1.95
N ASN A 354 -10.08 -8.57 -1.89
CA ASN A 354 -10.70 -7.32 -2.34
C ASN A 354 -10.64 -7.14 -3.86
N GLY A 355 -10.00 -8.03 -4.61
CA GLY A 355 -9.94 -7.98 -6.07
C GLY A 355 -9.30 -6.69 -6.60
N ILE A 356 -8.23 -6.23 -5.94
CA ILE A 356 -7.49 -5.02 -6.33
C ILE A 356 -6.94 -5.19 -7.74
N SER A 357 -7.18 -4.21 -8.62
CA SER A 357 -6.79 -4.30 -10.04
C SER A 357 -6.63 -2.95 -10.75
N MET A 358 -6.79 -1.84 -10.02
CA MET A 358 -6.78 -0.49 -10.59
C MET A 358 -5.88 0.43 -9.77
N LEU A 359 -5.38 1.49 -10.41
CA LEU A 359 -4.67 2.58 -9.76
C LEU A 359 -5.43 3.88 -10.00
N GLY A 360 -5.64 4.68 -8.96
CA GLY A 360 -6.33 5.95 -9.03
C GLY A 360 -5.42 7.11 -8.64
N LEU A 361 -5.46 8.18 -9.41
CA LEU A 361 -4.83 9.46 -9.16
C LEU A 361 -5.91 10.51 -8.83
N ASP A 362 -5.78 11.19 -7.70
CA ASP A 362 -6.60 12.35 -7.34
C ASP A 362 -5.81 13.44 -6.64
N GLN A 363 -6.52 14.45 -6.10
CA GLN A 363 -5.91 15.53 -5.35
C GLN A 363 -6.41 15.54 -3.92
N ALA A 364 -5.50 15.69 -2.96
CA ALA A 364 -5.80 15.72 -1.54
C ALA A 364 -6.79 16.85 -1.22
N THR A 365 -7.73 16.58 -0.30
CA THR A 365 -8.75 17.52 0.18
C THR A 365 -8.13 18.77 0.84
N GLY A 366 -6.88 18.66 1.31
CA GLY A 366 -6.07 19.67 1.99
C GLY A 366 -5.70 20.92 1.16
N ASP A 367 -5.59 20.82 -0.16
CA ASP A 367 -5.04 21.89 -1.00
C ASP A 367 -5.89 23.16 -1.01
N LYS A 368 -5.30 24.30 -1.42
CA LYS A 368 -6.02 25.57 -1.58
C LYS A 368 -6.77 25.62 -2.92
N GLU A 369 -6.12 25.27 -4.02
CA GLU A 369 -6.69 25.34 -5.39
C GLU A 369 -6.92 23.95 -6.00
N VAL A 370 -7.86 23.83 -6.94
CA VAL A 370 -8.06 22.58 -7.72
C VAL A 370 -7.08 22.61 -8.89
N ALA A 371 -6.26 21.57 -9.06
CA ALA A 371 -5.47 21.38 -10.27
C ALA A 371 -6.42 21.04 -11.43
N THR A 372 -6.85 22.08 -12.15
CA THR A 372 -7.79 22.00 -13.28
C THR A 372 -7.22 21.20 -14.45
N THR A 373 -5.89 21.14 -14.53
CA THR A 373 -5.13 20.37 -15.51
C THR A 373 -4.05 19.53 -14.82
N ILE A 374 -3.99 18.24 -15.17
CA ILE A 374 -2.92 17.32 -14.76
C ILE A 374 -2.35 16.70 -16.03
N PHE A 375 -1.04 16.67 -16.16
CA PHE A 375 -0.35 15.87 -17.16
C PHE A 375 0.22 14.62 -16.48
N VAL A 376 0.11 13.48 -17.14
CA VAL A 376 0.71 12.21 -16.71
C VAL A 376 1.54 11.66 -17.85
N ASP A 377 2.76 11.23 -17.53
CA ASP A 377 3.70 10.67 -18.50
C ASP A 377 4.44 9.46 -17.93
N ASP A 378 5.01 8.65 -18.83
CA ASP A 378 5.86 7.49 -18.50
C ASP A 378 5.26 6.56 -17.42
N VAL A 379 3.94 6.34 -17.43
CA VAL A 379 3.31 5.40 -16.49
C VAL A 379 3.88 4.01 -16.78
N LEU A 380 4.48 3.41 -15.77
CA LEU A 380 5.31 2.21 -15.82
C LEU A 380 4.91 1.29 -14.68
N VAL A 381 4.36 0.12 -14.99
CA VAL A 381 4.11 -0.94 -14.00
C VAL A 381 5.23 -1.97 -14.10
N GLU A 382 5.87 -2.26 -12.98
CA GLU A 382 6.92 -3.26 -12.87
C GLU A 382 6.62 -4.24 -11.75
N LYS A 383 6.64 -5.54 -12.05
CA LYS A 383 6.70 -6.57 -11.02
C LYS A 383 8.12 -6.56 -10.43
N LYS A 384 8.25 -6.16 -9.16
CA LYS A 384 9.53 -6.05 -8.45
C LYS A 384 10.01 -7.38 -7.89
N SER A 385 9.09 -8.26 -7.55
CA SER A 385 9.43 -9.60 -7.05
C SER A 385 8.30 -10.60 -7.29
N GLU A 386 8.67 -11.87 -7.46
CA GLU A 386 7.73 -12.99 -7.54
C GLU A 386 6.99 -13.21 -6.21
N LYS A 387 7.68 -13.05 -5.07
CA LYS A 387 7.10 -13.12 -3.71
C LYS A 387 7.96 -12.29 -2.74
N PHE A 388 7.50 -11.08 -2.43
CA PHE A 388 7.99 -10.16 -1.40
C PHE A 388 7.89 -10.72 0.02
N TYR A 389 6.93 -11.60 0.28
CA TYR A 389 6.74 -12.16 1.62
C TYR A 389 7.50 -13.45 1.87
N PHE A 390 7.79 -14.24 0.85
CA PHE A 390 8.49 -15.51 1.02
C PHE A 390 9.41 -15.69 -0.17
N LYS A 391 10.71 -15.51 0.03
CA LYS A 391 11.60 -16.39 -0.72
C LYS A 391 11.15 -17.81 -0.37
N GLU A 392 11.03 -18.68 -1.38
CA GLU A 392 11.03 -20.12 -1.09
C GLU A 392 12.12 -20.36 -0.06
N GLU A 393 11.82 -21.13 0.99
CA GLU A 393 12.79 -21.54 2.01
C GLU A 393 14.11 -21.75 1.28
N VAL A 394 15.10 -20.92 1.60
CA VAL A 394 16.42 -21.08 1.02
C VAL A 394 16.88 -22.42 1.56
N ASP A 395 16.73 -23.45 0.74
CA ASP A 395 17.10 -24.81 1.08
C ASP A 395 18.62 -24.81 1.21
N ALA A 396 19.08 -24.60 2.44
CA ALA A 396 20.50 -24.51 2.76
C ALA A 396 21.21 -25.83 2.44
N ASP A 397 20.48 -26.95 2.46
CA ASP A 397 21.01 -28.23 2.01
C ASP A 397 21.16 -28.25 0.48
N ALA A 398 20.17 -27.79 -0.28
CA ALA A 398 20.30 -27.67 -1.74
C ALA A 398 21.40 -26.68 -2.16
N MET A 399 21.55 -25.56 -1.44
CA MET A 399 22.66 -24.62 -1.65
C MET A 399 24.00 -25.27 -1.37
N PHE A 400 24.12 -25.97 -0.24
CA PHE A 400 25.33 -26.70 0.11
C PHE A 400 25.68 -27.75 -0.95
N ASP A 401 24.68 -28.51 -1.43
CA ASP A 401 24.83 -29.54 -2.44
C ASP A 401 25.19 -28.97 -3.82
N ALA A 402 24.83 -27.71 -4.09
CA ALA A 402 25.18 -26.98 -5.31
C ALA A 402 26.58 -26.35 -5.28
N LEU A 403 27.23 -26.26 -4.11
CA LEU A 403 28.58 -25.71 -4.01
C LEU A 403 29.59 -26.64 -4.70
N PRO A 404 30.66 -26.07 -5.28
CA PRO A 404 31.75 -26.87 -5.84
C PRO A 404 32.49 -27.67 -4.75
N GLU A 405 33.38 -28.57 -5.16
CA GLU A 405 34.21 -29.33 -4.20
C GLU A 405 35.11 -28.38 -3.38
N ALA A 406 35.04 -28.46 -2.06
CA ALA A 406 35.77 -27.56 -1.17
C ALA A 406 37.11 -28.15 -0.70
N GLU A 407 38.04 -27.29 -0.30
CA GLU A 407 39.21 -27.70 0.48
C GLU A 407 38.75 -27.98 1.93
N VAL A 408 38.89 -29.23 2.40
CA VAL A 408 38.53 -29.62 3.76
C VAL A 408 39.65 -29.23 4.73
N MET A 409 39.40 -28.19 5.53
CA MET A 409 40.35 -27.66 6.51
C MET A 409 40.32 -28.40 7.85
N ILE A 410 39.15 -28.89 8.24
CA ILE A 410 38.93 -29.69 9.46
C ILE A 410 37.99 -30.85 9.13
N THR A 411 38.37 -32.06 9.54
CA THR A 411 37.49 -33.25 9.47
C THR A 411 36.76 -33.50 10.79
N PRO A 412 35.65 -34.27 10.78
CA PRO A 412 34.96 -34.67 12.00
C PRO A 412 35.86 -35.39 13.01
N GLU A 413 36.79 -36.22 12.54
CA GLU A 413 37.75 -36.94 13.40
C GLU A 413 38.72 -35.99 14.09
N GLU A 414 39.24 -34.97 13.37
CA GLU A 414 40.10 -33.95 13.94
C GLU A 414 39.34 -33.11 15.00
N PHE A 415 38.07 -32.78 14.73
CA PHE A 415 37.22 -32.10 15.71
C PHE A 415 37.00 -32.93 16.98
N ILE A 416 36.69 -34.22 16.84
CA ILE A 416 36.52 -35.13 17.98
C ILE A 416 37.82 -35.24 18.80
N ALA A 417 38.97 -35.36 18.12
CA ALA A 417 40.27 -35.57 18.74
C ALA A 417 40.89 -34.32 19.41
N SER A 418 40.43 -33.12 19.05
CA SER A 418 40.93 -31.85 19.63
C SER A 418 40.77 -31.80 21.16
N ALA A 419 41.47 -30.91 21.86
CA ALA A 419 41.35 -30.77 23.32
C ALA A 419 40.93 -29.33 23.70
N PRO A 420 40.13 -29.13 24.75
CA PRO A 420 39.81 -27.79 25.23
C PRO A 420 41.08 -27.07 25.71
N THR A 421 41.15 -25.77 25.42
CA THR A 421 42.38 -24.98 25.53
C THR A 421 42.53 -24.30 26.89
N THR A 422 41.45 -24.22 27.67
CA THR A 422 41.43 -23.61 29.01
C THR A 422 41.37 -24.67 30.10
N ALA A 423 42.22 -24.54 31.12
CA ALA A 423 42.22 -25.39 32.30
C ALA A 423 40.97 -25.07 33.14
N GLN A 424 40.08 -26.03 33.32
CA GLN A 424 38.83 -25.82 34.05
C GLN A 424 38.65 -26.80 35.20
N ALA A 425 38.35 -26.24 36.37
CA ALA A 425 38.10 -26.93 37.63
C ALA A 425 36.77 -27.73 37.62
N GLY A 426 36.53 -28.56 36.60
CA GLY A 426 35.33 -29.39 36.46
C GLY A 426 34.06 -28.67 35.99
N ASN A 427 34.16 -27.39 35.64
CA ASN A 427 33.05 -26.49 35.34
C ASN A 427 32.66 -26.40 33.86
N PHE A 428 33.62 -26.53 32.95
CA PHE A 428 33.35 -26.90 31.56
C PHE A 428 34.15 -28.12 31.17
N SER A 429 33.45 -29.03 30.49
CA SER A 429 34.00 -30.29 30.03
C SER A 429 33.48 -30.61 28.66
N LYS A 430 34.30 -31.34 27.89
CA LYS A 430 33.86 -32.01 26.68
C LYS A 430 34.12 -33.51 26.81
N HIS A 431 33.22 -34.33 26.30
CA HIS A 431 33.46 -35.76 26.14
C HIS A 431 32.79 -36.27 24.87
N VAL A 432 33.29 -37.39 24.36
CA VAL A 432 32.73 -38.01 23.15
C VAL A 432 31.59 -38.92 23.58
N VAL A 433 30.45 -38.78 22.93
CA VAL A 433 29.28 -39.66 23.06
C VAL A 433 29.07 -40.41 21.76
N THR A 434 28.60 -41.64 21.84
CA THR A 434 28.39 -42.51 20.68
C THR A 434 27.01 -43.14 20.73
N ASP A 435 26.31 -43.15 19.61
CA ASP A 435 25.00 -43.78 19.46
C ASP A 435 24.83 -44.27 18.02
N GLU A 436 24.54 -45.57 17.86
CA GLU A 436 24.34 -46.20 16.55
C GLU A 436 23.07 -45.70 15.85
N ASN A 437 22.09 -45.16 16.60
CA ASN A 437 20.86 -44.62 16.02
C ASN A 437 21.08 -43.36 15.18
N TRP A 438 22.25 -42.72 15.27
CA TRP A 438 22.57 -41.52 14.48
C TRP A 438 23.11 -41.84 13.09
N LYS A 439 23.33 -43.12 12.77
CA LYS A 439 23.93 -43.54 11.50
C LYS A 439 23.19 -43.03 10.27
N ASP A 440 21.87 -42.91 10.35
CA ASP A 440 21.03 -42.38 9.27
C ASP A 440 21.23 -40.87 9.03
N LEU A 441 21.80 -40.15 10.01
CA LEU A 441 22.23 -38.75 9.89
C LEU A 441 23.67 -38.60 9.35
N GLY A 442 24.37 -39.71 9.12
CA GLY A 442 25.73 -39.73 8.56
C GLY A 442 26.87 -39.80 9.58
N PHE A 443 26.58 -39.92 10.88
CA PHE A 443 27.59 -40.01 11.95
C PHE A 443 27.15 -40.95 13.08
N THR A 444 28.07 -41.41 13.91
CA THR A 444 27.76 -42.25 15.10
C THR A 444 28.37 -41.71 16.38
N SER A 445 29.09 -40.59 16.30
CA SER A 445 29.80 -39.97 17.42
C SER A 445 29.54 -38.47 17.42
N ALA A 446 29.42 -37.89 18.61
CA ALA A 446 29.28 -36.45 18.82
C ALA A 446 30.17 -36.00 19.99
N VAL A 447 30.49 -34.72 20.03
CA VAL A 447 31.14 -34.08 21.17
C VAL A 447 30.07 -33.45 22.04
N HIS A 448 29.93 -33.94 23.26
CA HIS A 448 29.07 -33.38 24.29
C HIS A 448 29.81 -32.33 25.11
N TYR A 449 29.24 -31.14 25.21
CA TYR A 449 29.72 -30.03 26.03
C TYR A 449 28.81 -29.85 27.25
N SER A 450 29.40 -29.77 28.45
CA SER A 450 28.67 -29.51 29.69
C SER A 450 29.30 -28.30 30.40
N ILE A 451 28.50 -27.28 30.64
CA ILE A 451 28.84 -26.02 31.30
C ILE A 451 28.01 -25.92 32.58
N LYS A 452 28.65 -26.02 33.75
CA LYS A 452 27.99 -26.12 35.06
C LYS A 452 27.83 -24.79 35.78
N ASN A 453 28.55 -23.76 35.34
CA ASN A 453 28.42 -22.39 35.85
C ASN A 453 28.78 -21.38 34.74
N LYS A 454 28.26 -20.16 34.86
CA LYS A 454 28.61 -19.06 33.96
C LYS A 454 29.94 -18.43 34.41
N PRO A 455 30.98 -18.35 33.58
CA PRO A 455 32.18 -17.55 33.88
C PRO A 455 31.84 -16.05 33.84
N ASP A 456 32.67 -15.22 34.49
CA ASP A 456 32.54 -13.76 34.41
C ASP A 456 32.64 -13.25 32.97
N VAL A 457 33.39 -13.97 32.12
CA VAL A 457 33.61 -13.67 30.71
C VAL A 457 33.30 -14.92 29.88
N PRO A 458 32.34 -14.89 28.94
CA PRO A 458 31.86 -16.09 28.25
C PRO A 458 32.95 -16.89 27.52
N TYR A 459 33.90 -16.18 26.90
CA TYR A 459 35.00 -16.79 26.14
C TYR A 459 36.14 -17.33 27.04
N SER A 460 36.05 -17.22 28.37
CA SER A 460 36.89 -18.02 29.27
C SER A 460 36.63 -19.51 29.10
N TYR A 461 35.40 -19.89 28.68
CA TYR A 461 35.04 -21.28 28.41
C TYR A 461 35.00 -21.45 26.89
N GLN A 462 36.15 -21.87 26.33
CA GLN A 462 36.31 -22.03 24.89
C GLN A 462 37.13 -23.26 24.53
N HIS A 463 36.83 -23.80 23.35
CA HIS A 463 37.48 -24.93 22.73
C HIS A 463 38.11 -24.49 21.41
N VAL A 464 39.42 -24.24 21.41
CA VAL A 464 40.19 -24.04 20.16
C VAL A 464 40.31 -25.40 19.48
N ILE A 465 39.66 -25.53 18.33
CA ILE A 465 39.57 -26.77 17.56
C ILE A 465 40.86 -27.01 16.80
N LYS A 466 41.32 -26.01 16.03
CA LYS A 466 42.53 -26.10 15.20
C LYS A 466 43.13 -24.72 14.93
N TYR A 467 44.45 -24.66 14.81
CA TYR A 467 45.16 -23.55 14.17
C TYR A 467 45.35 -23.90 12.70
N LEU A 468 44.78 -23.11 11.81
CA LEU A 468 44.69 -23.35 10.37
C LEU A 468 45.95 -22.93 9.60
N GLY A 469 46.91 -22.28 10.25
CA GLY A 469 48.10 -21.70 9.59
C GLY A 469 47.77 -20.37 8.88
N ASN A 470 48.60 -20.01 7.88
CA ASN A 470 48.44 -18.78 7.06
C ASN A 470 47.74 -19.08 5.73
N THR A 471 46.77 -20.00 5.72
CA THR A 471 46.19 -20.55 4.49
C THR A 471 45.01 -19.77 3.95
N VAL A 472 44.34 -18.93 4.75
CA VAL A 472 43.18 -18.14 4.31
C VAL A 472 43.64 -16.80 3.76
N GLN A 473 43.25 -16.50 2.52
CA GLN A 473 43.51 -15.24 1.84
C GLN A 473 42.26 -14.35 1.87
N LYS A 474 42.46 -13.05 1.63
CA LYS A 474 41.35 -12.12 1.42
C LYS A 474 40.46 -12.62 0.26
N ASN A 475 39.15 -12.56 0.47
CA ASN A 475 38.04 -13.01 -0.38
C ASN A 475 37.80 -14.52 -0.46
N ASP A 476 38.58 -15.35 0.23
CA ASP A 476 38.24 -16.77 0.41
C ASP A 476 36.86 -16.89 1.09
N GLN A 477 36.06 -17.87 0.67
CA GLN A 477 34.83 -18.22 1.38
C GLN A 477 35.10 -19.41 2.31
N LEU A 478 34.66 -19.29 3.55
CA LEU A 478 34.75 -20.33 4.57
C LEU A 478 33.36 -20.77 4.98
N LEU A 479 33.19 -22.06 5.24
CA LEU A 479 31.92 -22.64 5.65
C LEU A 479 32.14 -23.70 6.73
N VAL A 480 31.51 -23.51 7.89
CA VAL A 480 31.38 -24.58 8.89
C VAL A 480 30.07 -25.32 8.63
N SER A 481 30.13 -26.64 8.46
CA SER A 481 28.95 -27.53 8.39
C SER A 481 29.00 -28.49 9.56
N CYS A 482 27.91 -28.63 10.30
CA CYS A 482 27.82 -29.56 11.43
C CYS A 482 26.37 -29.88 11.81
N TYR A 483 26.17 -30.87 12.67
CA TYR A 483 24.91 -31.10 13.37
C TYR A 483 25.02 -30.62 14.82
N ILE A 484 23.99 -29.94 15.33
CA ILE A 484 23.93 -29.41 16.69
C ILE A 484 22.61 -29.83 17.34
N ARG A 485 22.63 -30.17 18.63
CA ARG A 485 21.42 -30.29 19.46
C ARG A 485 21.62 -29.71 20.86
N GLY A 486 20.63 -28.98 21.36
CA GLY A 486 20.58 -28.57 22.77
C GLY A 486 20.03 -29.69 23.64
N ILE A 487 20.65 -29.96 24.79
CA ILE A 487 20.24 -31.01 25.73
C ILE A 487 19.55 -30.40 26.95
N SER A 488 20.17 -29.39 27.56
CA SER A 488 19.60 -28.67 28.70
C SER A 488 20.18 -27.25 28.78
N THR A 489 19.44 -26.33 29.39
CA THR A 489 19.89 -24.96 29.64
C THR A 489 19.13 -24.38 30.83
N GLU A 490 19.80 -23.56 31.63
CA GLU A 490 19.15 -22.71 32.64
C GLU A 490 18.80 -21.31 32.08
N SER A 491 19.09 -21.06 30.79
CA SER A 491 18.70 -19.80 30.14
C SER A 491 17.19 -19.62 30.19
N SER A 492 16.75 -18.42 30.56
CA SER A 492 15.32 -18.08 30.58
C SER A 492 14.66 -18.10 29.19
N SER A 493 15.46 -18.10 28.12
CA SER A 493 15.01 -18.30 26.74
C SER A 493 14.65 -19.75 26.41
N GLY A 494 15.11 -20.73 27.21
CA GLY A 494 15.02 -22.16 26.87
C GLY A 494 16.02 -22.62 25.79
N ASN A 495 16.91 -21.73 25.33
CA ASN A 495 17.93 -22.03 24.33
C ASN A 495 19.32 -22.23 24.94
N CYS A 496 20.10 -23.15 24.38
CA CYS A 496 21.55 -23.20 24.52
C CYS A 496 22.17 -22.11 23.63
N HIS A 497 23.28 -21.50 24.06
CA HIS A 497 24.00 -20.46 23.31
C HIS A 497 25.49 -20.81 23.16
N MET A 498 25.96 -20.83 21.92
CA MET A 498 27.36 -21.02 21.56
C MET A 498 27.78 -20.03 20.46
N GLN A 499 29.09 -19.76 20.35
CA GLN A 499 29.62 -18.89 19.30
C GLN A 499 30.79 -19.59 18.58
N PHE A 500 30.67 -19.71 17.25
CA PHE A 500 31.79 -20.10 16.39
C PHE A 500 32.63 -18.88 16.06
N VAL A 501 33.94 -18.97 16.30
CA VAL A 501 34.87 -17.89 15.99
C VAL A 501 36.06 -18.44 15.24
N SER A 502 36.36 -17.87 14.08
CA SER A 502 37.63 -18.02 13.39
C SER A 502 38.34 -16.67 13.40
N GLU A 503 39.55 -16.60 13.94
CA GLU A 503 40.25 -15.32 14.13
C GLU A 503 41.77 -15.44 13.99
N ASP A 504 42.41 -14.35 13.58
CA ASP A 504 43.87 -14.20 13.60
C ASP A 504 44.37 -14.29 15.05
N SER A 505 45.29 -15.21 15.32
CA SER A 505 45.73 -15.52 16.68
C SER A 505 46.58 -14.44 17.35
N GLY A 506 47.15 -13.50 16.58
CA GLY A 506 47.96 -12.40 17.13
C GLY A 506 47.20 -11.08 17.22
N THR A 507 46.34 -10.80 16.24
CA THR A 507 45.60 -9.53 16.13
C THR A 507 44.13 -9.62 16.52
N TYR A 508 43.59 -10.83 16.67
CA TYR A 508 42.17 -11.11 16.93
C TYR A 508 41.20 -10.62 15.85
N LYS A 509 41.70 -10.25 14.67
CA LYS A 509 40.88 -9.94 13.50
C LYS A 509 40.02 -11.15 13.16
N LYS A 510 38.70 -10.95 13.05
CA LYS A 510 37.72 -12.02 12.86
C LYS A 510 37.63 -12.37 11.38
N VAL A 511 37.72 -13.65 11.09
CA VAL A 511 37.41 -14.24 9.78
C VAL A 511 35.97 -14.74 9.78
N LEU A 512 35.54 -15.41 10.85
CA LEU A 512 34.18 -15.91 11.08
C LEU A 512 33.81 -15.56 12.52
N GLN A 513 32.61 -15.04 12.73
CA GLN A 513 32.04 -14.90 14.06
C GLN A 513 30.52 -15.08 13.94
N SER A 514 30.03 -16.22 14.45
CA SER A 514 28.61 -16.56 14.38
C SER A 514 28.12 -17.00 15.75
N ASP A 515 27.16 -16.26 16.29
CA ASP A 515 26.40 -16.64 17.47
C ASP A 515 25.26 -17.57 17.07
N TYR A 516 25.10 -18.67 17.80
CA TYR A 516 24.06 -19.65 17.54
C TYR A 516 23.31 -20.02 18.81
N LYS A 517 21.98 -19.94 18.74
CA LYS A 517 21.07 -20.37 19.78
C LYS A 517 20.25 -21.56 19.29
N ILE A 518 20.10 -22.57 20.13
CA ILE A 518 19.35 -23.78 19.79
C ILE A 518 18.48 -24.21 20.97
N PRO A 519 17.20 -24.58 20.75
CA PRO A 519 16.35 -25.09 21.82
C PRO A 519 16.96 -26.31 22.51
N ALA A 520 16.83 -26.37 23.83
CA ALA A 520 17.20 -27.53 24.62
C ALA A 520 16.13 -28.64 24.54
N ASP A 521 15.81 -29.08 23.32
CA ASP A 521 14.75 -30.06 23.02
C ASP A 521 15.28 -31.45 22.61
N GLY A 522 16.60 -31.63 22.61
CA GLY A 522 17.29 -32.88 22.27
C GLY A 522 17.31 -33.22 20.77
N LYS A 523 16.81 -32.34 19.89
CA LYS A 523 16.71 -32.63 18.45
C LYS A 523 17.95 -32.17 17.68
N TRP A 524 18.49 -33.06 16.84
CA TRP A 524 19.57 -32.74 15.90
C TRP A 524 19.07 -31.79 14.81
N ARG A 525 19.87 -30.75 14.54
CA ARG A 525 19.66 -29.78 13.46
C ARG A 525 20.95 -29.65 12.68
N LYS A 526 20.87 -29.69 11.35
CA LYS A 526 22.01 -29.42 10.45
C LYS A 526 22.20 -27.91 10.36
N CYS A 527 23.44 -27.45 10.49
CA CYS A 527 23.78 -26.04 10.61
C CYS A 527 24.94 -25.66 9.68
N TYR A 528 24.86 -24.47 9.11
CA TYR A 528 25.85 -23.89 8.20
C TYR A 528 26.25 -22.50 8.68
N PHE A 529 27.56 -22.27 8.89
CA PHE A 529 28.08 -20.96 9.28
C PHE A 529 29.09 -20.49 8.23
N ALA A 530 28.64 -19.61 7.34
CA ALA A 530 29.45 -19.08 6.25
C ALA A 530 30.18 -17.80 6.65
N SER A 531 31.32 -17.53 6.02
CA SER A 531 31.97 -16.22 6.07
C SER A 531 32.91 -15.98 4.90
N GLY A 532 32.98 -14.72 4.45
CA GLY A 532 34.00 -14.25 3.51
C GLY A 532 35.18 -13.62 4.24
N ALA A 533 36.41 -14.02 3.91
CA ALA A 533 37.62 -13.43 4.47
C ALA A 533 37.79 -11.97 3.99
N VAL A 534 37.58 -10.98 4.85
CA VAL A 534 37.54 -9.57 4.44
C VAL A 534 38.89 -8.84 4.44
N SER A 535 39.94 -9.45 5.00
CA SER A 535 41.25 -8.83 5.22
C SER A 535 42.38 -9.80 4.93
N GLU A 536 43.59 -9.25 4.78
CA GLU A 536 44.82 -10.03 4.92
C GLU A 536 45.06 -10.34 6.40
N TYR A 537 45.52 -11.55 6.70
CA TYR A 537 45.82 -12.02 8.05
C TYR A 537 47.32 -12.27 8.20
N GLU A 538 47.90 -11.78 9.28
CA GLU A 538 49.36 -11.73 9.46
C GLU A 538 49.87 -12.92 10.30
N ASN A 539 48.99 -13.53 11.10
CA ASN A 539 49.30 -14.67 11.96
C ASN A 539 48.45 -15.89 11.59
N GLN A 540 48.69 -17.00 12.30
CA GLN A 540 47.86 -18.19 12.13
C GLN A 540 46.41 -17.90 12.53
N ILE A 541 45.47 -18.40 11.73
CA ILE A 541 44.06 -18.32 12.06
C ILE A 541 43.69 -19.50 12.96
N ARG A 542 42.90 -19.26 14.01
CA ARG A 542 42.37 -20.30 14.88
C ARG A 542 40.86 -20.40 14.75
N LEU A 543 40.33 -21.61 14.61
CA LEU A 543 38.90 -21.89 14.78
C LEU A 543 38.64 -22.32 16.22
N GLN A 544 37.66 -21.70 16.88
CA GLN A 544 37.28 -22.00 18.24
C GLN A 544 35.76 -21.93 18.44
N LEU A 545 35.28 -22.68 19.43
CA LEU A 545 33.93 -22.62 19.93
C LEU A 545 33.94 -21.97 21.32
N ARG A 546 33.14 -20.93 21.53
CA ARG A 546 32.95 -20.29 22.84
C ARG A 546 31.59 -20.73 23.41
N CYS A 547 31.59 -21.20 24.65
CA CYS A 547 30.44 -21.90 25.22
C CYS A 547 29.98 -21.34 26.58
N GLY A 548 30.70 -20.38 27.17
CA GLY A 548 30.42 -19.88 28.52
C GLY A 548 29.29 -18.88 28.63
N TYR A 549 28.33 -18.88 27.71
CA TYR A 549 27.22 -17.91 27.72
C TYR A 549 26.12 -18.28 28.72
N GLU A 550 25.87 -19.58 28.89
CA GLU A 550 24.82 -20.12 29.74
C GLU A 550 25.30 -21.33 30.54
N ILE A 551 24.58 -21.66 31.62
CA ILE A 551 24.65 -22.99 32.24
C ILE A 551 23.84 -23.92 31.34
N GLN A 552 24.51 -24.84 30.67
CA GLN A 552 23.93 -25.57 29.54
C GLN A 552 24.66 -26.86 29.21
N GLU A 553 23.96 -27.73 28.49
CA GLU A 553 24.51 -28.92 27.85
C GLU A 553 24.03 -28.98 26.40
N PHE A 554 24.96 -29.24 25.49
CA PHE A 554 24.67 -29.37 24.07
C PHE A 554 25.69 -30.28 23.39
N GLU A 555 25.35 -30.77 22.21
CA GLU A 555 26.18 -31.70 21.45
C GLU A 555 26.39 -31.22 20.02
N ILE A 556 27.59 -31.47 19.49
CA ILE A 556 27.97 -31.15 18.11
C ILE A 556 28.54 -32.41 17.45
N ALA A 557 28.05 -32.74 16.25
CA ALA A 557 28.49 -33.87 15.45
C ALA A 557 28.84 -33.44 14.01
N ASP A 558 29.61 -34.29 13.32
CA ASP A 558 30.01 -34.12 11.90
C ASP A 558 30.55 -32.72 11.56
N LEU A 559 31.30 -32.08 12.47
CA LEU A 559 31.83 -30.74 12.22
C LEU A 559 32.93 -30.77 11.17
N LYS A 560 32.72 -30.02 10.09
CA LYS A 560 33.65 -29.76 9.00
C LYS A 560 33.88 -28.26 8.88
N LEU A 561 35.12 -27.87 8.60
CA LEU A 561 35.45 -26.53 8.10
C LEU A 561 35.89 -26.68 6.65
N LEU A 562 35.20 -26.00 5.75
CA LEU A 562 35.44 -26.00 4.32
C LEU A 562 35.96 -24.63 3.90
N ARG A 563 36.92 -24.62 2.97
CA ARG A 563 37.47 -23.43 2.34
C ARG A 563 37.25 -23.49 0.84
N TYR A 564 36.82 -22.38 0.28
CA TYR A 564 36.69 -22.13 -1.15
C TYR A 564 37.67 -21.01 -1.51
N PRO A 565 38.85 -21.36 -2.05
CA PRO A 565 39.88 -20.39 -2.34
C PRO A 565 39.46 -19.44 -3.47
N VAL A 566 39.63 -18.13 -3.29
CA VAL A 566 39.27 -17.13 -4.32
C VAL A 566 40.05 -17.34 -5.62
N GLU A 567 41.27 -17.87 -5.52
CA GLU A 567 42.12 -18.23 -6.67
C GLU A 567 41.54 -19.36 -7.53
N THR A 568 40.71 -20.22 -6.94
CA THR A 568 40.04 -21.34 -7.63
C THR A 568 38.59 -21.00 -7.99
N TYR A 569 37.90 -20.25 -7.12
CA TYR A 569 36.49 -19.88 -7.25
C TYR A 569 36.31 -18.34 -7.16
N PRO A 570 36.79 -17.58 -8.15
CA PRO A 570 36.79 -16.11 -8.09
C PRO A 570 35.38 -15.49 -8.15
N ASP A 571 34.42 -16.22 -8.72
CA ASP A 571 33.03 -15.78 -8.86
C ASP A 571 32.16 -16.21 -7.67
N LEU A 572 32.68 -17.04 -6.76
CA LEU A 572 31.93 -17.52 -5.60
C LEU A 572 31.96 -16.47 -4.49
N THR A 573 30.78 -16.02 -4.10
CA THR A 573 30.61 -14.93 -3.13
C THR A 573 29.87 -15.43 -1.89
N TYR A 574 29.85 -14.62 -0.83
CA TYR A 574 29.12 -14.95 0.39
C TYR A 574 27.61 -15.17 0.14
N SER A 575 27.01 -14.52 -0.85
CA SER A 575 25.59 -14.72 -1.20
C SER A 575 25.29 -16.11 -1.80
N ASP A 576 26.31 -16.82 -2.26
CA ASP A 576 26.19 -18.18 -2.79
C ASP A 576 26.32 -19.25 -1.71
N MET A 577 26.69 -18.87 -0.47
CA MET A 577 26.93 -19.79 0.62
C MET A 577 25.64 -20.12 1.38
N PRO A 578 25.42 -21.39 1.78
CA PRO A 578 24.38 -21.73 2.74
C PRO A 578 24.79 -21.13 4.09
N ASP A 579 23.87 -20.39 4.71
CA ASP A 579 24.10 -19.78 6.01
C ASP A 579 22.82 -19.84 6.83
N ILE A 580 22.94 -20.06 8.14
CA ILE A 580 21.78 -20.07 9.04
C ILE A 580 20.98 -18.76 8.99
N TYR A 581 21.59 -17.68 8.52
CA TYR A 581 20.98 -16.35 8.44
C TYR A 581 20.03 -16.16 7.26
N SER A 582 19.78 -17.20 6.43
CA SER A 582 18.68 -17.15 5.46
C SER A 582 17.29 -17.23 6.13
N SER A 583 17.24 -17.61 7.42
CA SER A 583 16.03 -17.62 8.25
C SER A 583 16.37 -17.26 9.70
N TYR A 584 15.37 -16.91 10.51
CA TYR A 584 15.53 -16.71 11.96
C TYR A 584 14.25 -17.11 12.68
N ASN A 585 14.38 -17.53 13.94
CA ASN A 585 13.23 -17.98 14.73
C ASN A 585 12.25 -16.82 14.96
N GLY A 586 10.99 -17.03 14.61
CA GLY A 586 9.96 -15.99 14.57
C GLY A 586 9.91 -15.22 13.26
N GLY A 587 10.79 -15.52 12.30
CA GLY A 587 10.81 -14.96 10.95
C GLY A 587 9.93 -15.71 9.94
N GLU A 588 9.34 -16.84 10.32
CA GLU A 588 8.52 -17.70 9.46
C GLU A 588 7.26 -16.98 8.93
N PRO A 589 6.69 -17.34 7.78
CA PRO A 589 5.43 -16.78 7.26
C PRO A 589 4.31 -16.51 8.26
N ASN A 590 3.97 -17.54 9.03
CA ASN A 590 2.77 -17.59 9.84
C ASN A 590 3.12 -17.59 11.34
N SER A 591 4.20 -16.91 11.73
CA SER A 591 4.60 -16.85 13.14
C SER A 591 3.51 -16.19 13.99
N GLU A 592 2.93 -16.95 14.91
CA GLU A 592 1.77 -16.57 15.74
C GLU A 592 1.97 -15.23 16.49
N TRP A 593 3.22 -14.91 16.86
CA TRP A 593 3.53 -13.68 17.59
C TRP A 593 3.19 -12.39 16.82
N ARG A 594 3.13 -12.44 15.47
CA ARG A 594 2.75 -11.28 14.65
C ARG A 594 1.29 -10.92 14.82
N ASP A 595 0.41 -11.92 14.85
CA ASP A 595 -1.03 -11.69 15.11
C ASP A 595 -1.24 -11.13 16.51
N GLU A 596 -0.52 -11.66 17.50
CA GLU A 596 -0.53 -11.10 18.86
C GLU A 596 0.00 -9.66 18.89
N ALA A 597 1.02 -9.34 18.09
CA ALA A 597 1.56 -7.99 17.98
C ALA A 597 0.54 -7.03 17.38
N GLU A 598 -0.19 -7.43 16.34
CA GLU A 598 -1.26 -6.63 15.74
C GLU A 598 -2.40 -6.33 16.71
N GLU A 599 -2.82 -7.34 17.49
CA GLU A 599 -3.84 -7.11 18.53
C GLU A 599 -3.35 -6.15 19.62
N ARG A 600 -2.07 -6.26 20.03
CA ARG A 600 -1.46 -5.29 20.95
C ARG A 600 -1.40 -3.90 20.34
N ILE A 601 -1.05 -3.76 19.07
CA ILE A 601 -0.99 -2.47 18.35
C ILE A 601 -2.36 -1.79 18.38
N LYS A 602 -3.44 -2.50 18.01
CA LYS A 602 -4.81 -1.96 18.06
C LYS A 602 -5.22 -1.49 19.45
N LEU A 603 -4.72 -2.12 20.51
CA LEU A 603 -5.03 -1.77 21.90
C LEU A 603 -4.19 -0.58 22.41
N ILE A 604 -2.93 -0.48 21.98
CA ILE A 604 -1.94 0.42 22.56
C ILE A 604 -1.75 1.69 21.73
N ARG A 605 -1.87 1.58 20.41
CA ARG A 605 -1.57 2.65 19.43
C ARG A 605 -2.80 3.27 18.81
N MET A 606 -3.97 2.66 19.00
CA MET A 606 -5.24 3.23 18.57
C MET A 606 -6.14 3.59 19.74
N GLY A 607 -7.02 4.56 19.51
CA GLY A 607 -8.04 4.99 20.44
C GLY A 607 -9.33 5.35 19.73
N GLN A 608 -10.41 5.45 20.50
CA GLN A 608 -11.68 5.95 19.96
C GLN A 608 -11.57 7.46 19.76
N ALA A 609 -11.79 7.93 18.53
CA ALA A 609 -12.05 9.34 18.22
C ALA A 609 -13.55 9.55 18.13
N LYS A 610 -14.05 10.60 18.80
CA LYS A 610 -15.46 10.99 18.78
C LYS A 610 -15.58 12.42 18.25
N VAL A 611 -16.21 12.59 17.10
CA VAL A 611 -16.54 13.91 16.55
C VAL A 611 -18.02 14.18 16.79
N ILE A 612 -18.33 15.26 17.51
CA ILE A 612 -19.70 15.72 17.77
C ILE A 612 -19.95 16.97 16.96
N VAL A 613 -21.03 16.99 16.18
CA VAL A 613 -21.41 18.13 15.36
C VAL A 613 -22.77 18.64 15.80
N GLN A 614 -22.81 19.91 16.16
CA GLN A 614 -24.01 20.57 16.69
C GLN A 614 -24.14 21.98 16.12
N ASP A 615 -25.34 22.56 16.21
CA ASP A 615 -25.55 23.96 15.88
C ASP A 615 -25.20 24.90 17.05
N LYS A 616 -25.47 26.20 16.90
CA LYS A 616 -25.19 27.22 17.92
C LYS A 616 -26.06 27.07 19.16
N GLU A 617 -27.24 26.51 18.99
CA GLU A 617 -28.24 26.26 20.02
C GLU A 617 -27.89 24.98 20.81
N GLY A 618 -26.96 24.18 20.29
CA GLY A 618 -26.46 22.94 20.88
C GLY A 618 -27.24 21.70 20.41
N ASP A 619 -28.11 21.85 19.40
CA ASP A 619 -28.86 20.74 18.83
C ASP A 619 -27.96 19.93 17.89
N PRO A 620 -28.05 18.58 17.91
CA PRO A 620 -27.19 17.73 17.10
C PRO A 620 -27.50 17.86 15.60
N ILE A 621 -26.45 17.81 14.76
CA ILE A 621 -26.59 17.85 13.30
C ILE A 621 -26.28 16.46 12.73
N PRO A 622 -27.29 15.69 12.30
CA PRO A 622 -27.08 14.38 11.72
C PRO A 622 -26.61 14.44 10.26
N ASN A 623 -26.08 13.33 9.77
CA ASN A 623 -25.70 13.10 8.37
C ASN A 623 -24.60 14.05 7.85
N VAL A 624 -23.81 14.67 8.72
CA VAL A 624 -22.62 15.47 8.36
C VAL A 624 -21.53 14.52 7.92
N LYS A 625 -20.97 14.72 6.74
CA LYS A 625 -19.81 13.92 6.29
C LYS A 625 -18.58 14.35 7.09
N VAL A 626 -17.91 13.38 7.71
CA VAL A 626 -16.67 13.59 8.47
C VAL A 626 -15.57 12.73 7.85
N ASP A 627 -14.45 13.36 7.52
CA ASP A 627 -13.20 12.72 7.09
C ASP A 627 -12.15 12.99 8.19
N ILE A 628 -11.43 11.97 8.65
CA ILE A 628 -10.37 12.05 9.67
C ILE A 628 -9.09 11.52 9.02
N ASP A 629 -8.25 12.44 8.57
CA ASP A 629 -7.00 12.15 7.88
C ASP A 629 -5.83 12.35 8.85
N MET A 630 -5.03 11.33 9.12
CA MET A 630 -3.80 11.50 9.91
C MET A 630 -2.79 12.37 9.16
N THR A 631 -2.02 13.15 9.91
CA THR A 631 -0.94 14.00 9.39
C THR A 631 0.40 13.70 10.02
N ASP A 632 0.43 13.19 11.26
CA ASP A 632 1.66 12.80 11.94
C ASP A 632 1.37 11.77 13.03
N HIS A 633 2.32 10.88 13.27
CA HIS A 633 2.30 9.88 14.34
C HIS A 633 2.61 10.48 15.71
N SER A 634 1.92 10.00 16.74
CA SER A 634 2.37 10.20 18.13
C SER A 634 3.61 9.35 18.44
N PHE A 635 3.74 8.18 17.81
CA PHE A 635 4.92 7.33 17.94
C PHE A 635 6.09 7.93 17.15
N GLN A 636 7.27 7.92 17.74
CA GLN A 636 8.43 8.59 17.17
C GLN A 636 9.16 7.68 16.18
N PHE A 637 8.79 7.78 14.91
CA PHE A 637 9.53 7.14 13.81
C PHE A 637 10.60 8.11 13.31
N GLY A 638 11.87 7.75 13.51
CA GLY A 638 12.97 8.69 13.32
C GLY A 638 14.22 8.14 12.65
N THR A 639 15.17 9.03 12.43
CA THR A 639 16.48 8.68 11.87
C THR A 639 17.61 9.56 12.42
N ALA A 640 18.83 9.03 12.42
CA ALA A 640 20.04 9.82 12.58
C ALA A 640 20.31 10.65 11.32
N VAL A 641 20.61 11.91 11.56
CA VAL A 641 20.83 12.91 10.52
C VAL A 641 22.27 13.37 10.58
N ASN A 642 22.97 13.22 9.47
CA ASN A 642 24.28 13.82 9.29
C ASN A 642 24.09 15.30 9.00
N GLY A 643 24.47 16.13 9.96
CA GLY A 643 24.27 17.55 9.85
C GLY A 643 24.93 18.19 8.62
N THR A 644 26.09 17.66 8.19
CA THR A 644 26.78 18.18 6.99
C THR A 644 25.93 18.03 5.72
N LEU A 645 25.05 17.04 5.68
CA LEU A 645 24.20 16.75 4.54
C LEU A 645 22.87 17.49 4.56
N LEU A 646 22.51 18.19 5.65
CA LEU A 646 21.30 19.01 5.73
C LEU A 646 21.30 20.24 4.80
N VAL A 647 22.37 20.46 4.03
CA VAL A 647 22.41 21.42 2.91
C VAL A 647 21.99 20.80 1.57
N ASN A 648 21.93 19.47 1.47
CA ASN A 648 21.52 18.75 0.27
C ASN A 648 19.99 18.64 0.20
N ASN A 649 19.38 19.11 -0.90
CA ASN A 649 17.93 19.17 -1.06
C ASN A 649 17.27 17.77 -1.06
N THR A 650 17.87 16.79 -1.73
CA THR A 650 17.35 15.41 -1.74
C THR A 650 17.39 14.81 -0.33
N TYR A 651 18.50 14.99 0.39
CA TYR A 651 18.63 14.52 1.77
C TYR A 651 17.56 15.16 2.68
N GLN A 652 17.36 16.47 2.59
CA GLN A 652 16.31 17.21 3.33
C GLN A 652 14.90 16.72 2.99
N GLU A 653 14.59 16.55 1.71
CA GLU A 653 13.30 16.04 1.25
C GLU A 653 13.01 14.66 1.85
N LYS A 654 13.97 13.73 1.79
CA LYS A 654 13.80 12.39 2.37
C LYS A 654 13.65 12.42 3.89
N VAL A 655 14.40 13.28 4.59
CA VAL A 655 14.25 13.47 6.04
C VAL A 655 12.83 13.94 6.39
N GLY A 656 12.34 15.00 5.76
CA GLY A 656 11.01 15.55 6.04
C GLY A 656 9.83 14.70 5.53
N THR A 657 10.09 13.76 4.62
CA THR A 657 9.04 12.87 4.07
C THR A 657 8.80 11.65 4.96
N TYR A 658 9.86 11.02 5.47
CA TYR A 658 9.75 9.69 6.08
C TYR A 658 9.80 9.67 7.60
N PHE A 659 10.16 10.78 8.24
CA PHE A 659 10.44 10.81 9.68
C PHE A 659 9.75 11.99 10.36
N ASN A 660 9.25 11.76 11.57
CA ASN A 660 8.76 12.82 12.46
C ASN A 660 9.74 13.13 13.61
N THR A 661 10.80 12.33 13.71
CA THR A 661 11.80 12.39 14.76
C THR A 661 13.21 12.35 14.15
N ALA A 662 14.13 13.13 14.69
CA ALA A 662 15.53 13.10 14.27
C ALA A 662 16.50 13.13 15.46
N VAL A 663 17.70 12.61 15.24
CA VAL A 663 18.85 12.78 16.14
C VAL A 663 20.03 13.26 15.30
N LEU A 664 20.83 14.19 15.83
CA LEU A 664 22.06 14.61 15.14
C LEU A 664 23.14 13.56 15.39
N GLU A 665 23.68 12.99 14.32
CA GLU A 665 24.61 11.84 14.38
C GLU A 665 25.87 12.14 15.21
N SER A 666 26.34 13.40 15.19
CA SER A 666 27.60 13.78 15.87
C SER A 666 27.58 15.13 16.56
N GLU A 667 26.77 16.09 16.11
CA GLU A 667 26.93 17.50 16.50
C GLU A 667 26.58 17.81 17.96
N HIS A 668 25.84 16.94 18.65
CA HIS A 668 25.57 17.06 20.09
C HIS A 668 26.58 16.33 20.98
N LYS A 669 27.47 15.49 20.43
CA LYS A 669 28.52 14.82 21.22
C LYS A 669 29.46 15.87 21.82
N TRP A 670 29.85 15.69 23.08
CA TRP A 670 30.54 16.71 23.90
C TRP A 670 31.65 17.44 23.13
N ASN A 671 32.63 16.71 22.58
CA ASN A 671 33.76 17.36 21.91
C ASN A 671 33.36 18.06 20.60
N GLN A 672 32.31 17.60 19.91
CA GLN A 672 31.83 18.25 18.68
C GLN A 672 31.05 19.53 18.99
N TYR A 673 30.21 19.48 20.02
CA TYR A 673 29.45 20.64 20.47
C TYR A 673 30.36 21.75 20.98
N GLU A 674 31.39 21.46 21.79
CA GLU A 674 32.33 22.49 22.27
C GLU A 674 33.23 23.05 21.13
N LYS A 675 33.52 22.27 20.09
CA LYS A 675 34.22 22.77 18.89
C LYS A 675 33.39 23.79 18.11
N ASN A 676 32.08 23.59 18.01
CA ASN A 676 31.18 24.49 17.30
C ASN A 676 29.74 24.36 17.80
N SER A 677 29.37 25.13 18.83
CA SER A 677 28.04 25.06 19.44
C SER A 677 26.93 25.71 18.62
N THR A 678 27.26 26.55 17.62
CA THR A 678 26.25 27.19 16.76
C THR A 678 25.70 26.21 15.72
N ARG A 679 26.54 25.29 15.23
CA ARG A 679 26.18 24.29 14.22
C ARG A 679 24.98 23.41 14.61
N PRO A 680 24.94 22.73 15.78
CA PRO A 680 23.79 21.91 16.16
C PRO A 680 22.50 22.73 16.33
N ARG A 681 22.58 24.03 16.69
CA ARG A 681 21.43 24.94 16.73
C ARG A 681 20.88 25.20 15.33
N GLU A 682 21.75 25.51 14.37
CA GLU A 682 21.38 25.72 12.97
C GLU A 682 20.69 24.48 12.39
N MET A 683 21.21 23.29 12.69
CA MET A 683 20.65 22.01 12.25
C MET A 683 19.32 21.70 12.90
N TYR A 684 19.19 21.95 14.20
CA TYR A 684 17.91 21.82 14.90
C TYR A 684 16.84 22.70 14.23
N ASN A 685 17.15 23.97 13.97
CA ASN A 685 16.21 24.88 13.29
C ASN A 685 15.87 24.34 11.89
N LYS A 686 16.87 23.84 11.16
CA LYS A 686 16.65 23.26 9.83
C LYS A 686 15.75 22.03 9.88
N LEU A 687 15.90 21.16 10.87
CA LEU A 687 15.01 20.01 11.08
C LEU A 687 13.58 20.48 11.40
N LYS A 688 13.41 21.54 12.20
CA LYS A 688 12.08 22.14 12.43
C LYS A 688 11.46 22.69 11.15
N ASP A 689 12.24 23.35 10.29
CA ASP A 689 11.77 23.84 8.99
C ASP A 689 11.31 22.70 8.05
N LEU A 690 11.87 21.49 8.22
CA LEU A 690 11.46 20.29 7.49
C LEU A 690 10.23 19.59 8.08
N GLY A 691 9.66 20.11 9.17
CA GLY A 691 8.50 19.51 9.84
C GLY A 691 8.83 18.46 10.90
N ILE A 692 10.11 18.31 11.29
CA ILE A 692 10.49 17.34 12.31
C ILE A 692 10.00 17.79 13.69
N LYS A 693 8.97 17.11 14.20
CA LYS A 693 8.30 17.44 15.47
C LYS A 693 9.21 17.16 16.67
N ASN A 694 9.98 16.08 16.65
CA ASN A 694 10.80 15.64 17.78
C ASN A 694 12.29 15.62 17.41
N VAL A 695 13.14 16.21 18.23
CA VAL A 695 14.61 16.10 18.06
C VAL A 695 15.19 15.58 19.37
N ARG A 696 15.91 14.47 19.30
CA ARG A 696 16.62 13.85 20.43
C ARG A 696 18.04 14.40 20.52
N GLY A 697 18.48 14.71 21.73
CA GLY A 697 19.85 15.10 22.02
C GLY A 697 20.74 13.90 22.28
N HIS A 698 21.85 13.80 21.54
CA HIS A 698 22.79 12.68 21.61
C HIS A 698 24.24 13.18 21.51
N THR A 699 24.99 13.28 22.61
CA THR A 699 24.70 12.86 23.98
C THR A 699 25.44 13.79 24.94
N LEU A 700 24.96 13.94 26.18
CA LEU A 700 25.62 14.77 27.18
C LEU A 700 26.96 14.17 27.60
N LEU A 701 26.97 12.88 27.99
CA LEU A 701 28.16 12.16 28.40
C LEU A 701 28.32 10.88 27.60
N TRP A 702 29.51 10.69 27.03
CA TRP A 702 29.98 9.41 26.53
C TRP A 702 31.41 9.25 27.05
N ASP A 703 31.58 8.39 28.05
CA ASP A 703 32.86 8.17 28.70
C ASP A 703 33.85 7.46 27.75
N VAL A 704 35.04 7.11 28.22
CA VAL A 704 36.01 6.30 27.45
C VAL A 704 36.06 4.86 27.93
N ASP A 705 36.59 3.99 27.05
CA ASP A 705 36.84 2.58 27.33
C ASP A 705 37.78 2.43 28.54
N TYR A 706 37.32 1.67 29.54
CA TYR A 706 38.06 1.37 30.75
C TYR A 706 39.34 0.56 30.51
N ILE A 707 39.31 -0.39 29.56
CA ILE A 707 40.35 -1.41 29.37
C ILE A 707 41.58 -0.81 28.72
N ASN A 708 41.38 -0.04 27.66
CA ASN A 708 42.50 0.50 26.89
C ASN A 708 43.02 1.82 27.46
N ARG A 709 42.20 2.57 28.23
CA ARG A 709 42.47 3.97 28.64
C ARG A 709 43.03 4.82 27.48
N GLU A 710 42.71 4.41 26.27
CA GLU A 710 43.16 5.04 25.05
C GLU A 710 42.21 6.21 24.82
N TRP A 711 42.64 7.40 25.24
CA TRP A 711 42.00 8.70 24.97
C TRP A 711 42.06 9.09 23.49
N VAL A 712 41.86 8.12 22.60
CA VAL A 712 42.26 8.20 21.18
C VAL A 712 41.06 8.55 20.28
N ASP A 713 39.84 8.56 20.82
CA ASP A 713 38.65 8.95 20.07
C ASP A 713 38.23 10.39 20.38
N ASN A 714 38.36 11.26 19.38
CA ASN A 714 38.17 12.71 19.47
C ASN A 714 36.69 13.15 19.57
N THR A 715 35.78 12.24 19.94
CA THR A 715 34.33 12.50 19.98
C THR A 715 33.69 12.32 21.36
N LYS A 716 34.29 11.51 22.25
CA LYS A 716 33.65 11.06 23.51
C LYS A 716 33.74 12.09 24.64
N ILE A 717 34.96 12.39 25.11
CA ILE A 717 35.22 13.47 26.06
C ILE A 717 36.34 14.41 25.59
N PRO A 718 36.37 15.67 26.07
CA PRO A 718 37.47 16.59 25.80
C PRO A 718 38.82 16.15 26.39
N GLU A 719 39.92 16.51 25.69
CA GLU A 719 41.29 16.17 26.10
C GLU A 719 41.67 16.75 27.48
N ASP A 720 41.14 17.91 27.85
CA ASP A 720 41.39 18.53 29.16
C ASP A 720 40.74 17.74 30.30
N VAL A 721 39.55 17.18 30.10
CA VAL A 721 38.88 16.31 31.08
C VAL A 721 39.67 15.01 31.23
N ALA A 722 40.08 14.42 30.11
CA ALA A 722 40.93 13.24 30.07
C ALA A 722 42.26 13.44 30.80
N ALA A 723 42.95 14.55 30.55
CA ALA A 723 44.25 14.85 31.18
C ALA A 723 44.16 15.10 32.68
N ASN A 724 42.99 15.53 33.17
CA ASN A 724 42.77 15.89 34.57
C ASN A 724 41.82 14.93 35.30
N TYR A 725 41.65 13.69 34.81
CA TYR A 725 40.72 12.69 35.37
C TYR A 725 40.95 12.33 36.85
N ALA A 726 42.08 12.72 37.44
CA ALA A 726 42.38 12.50 38.86
C ALA A 726 41.93 13.68 39.76
N ASP A 727 41.66 14.85 39.17
CA ASP A 727 41.15 16.03 39.87
C ASP A 727 39.62 16.05 39.82
N ARG A 728 39.01 15.49 40.88
CA ARG A 728 37.55 15.34 40.98
C ARG A 728 36.81 16.67 40.88
N GLU A 729 37.30 17.72 41.55
CA GLU A 729 36.62 19.01 41.58
C GLU A 729 36.67 19.68 40.20
N TYR A 730 37.81 19.58 39.52
CA TYR A 730 37.95 20.03 38.14
C TYR A 730 37.00 19.29 37.19
N VAL A 731 36.99 17.95 37.24
CA VAL A 731 36.15 17.14 36.34
C VAL A 731 34.67 17.37 36.59
N ASP A 732 34.22 17.38 37.85
CA ASP A 732 32.82 17.67 38.18
C ASP A 732 32.40 19.06 37.68
N SER A 733 33.24 20.07 37.90
CA SER A 733 32.98 21.43 37.42
C SER A 733 32.91 21.49 35.89
N ARG A 734 33.76 20.74 35.18
CA ARG A 734 33.77 20.68 33.72
C ARG A 734 32.56 19.96 33.15
N ILE A 735 32.14 18.85 33.77
CA ILE A 735 30.93 18.12 33.39
C ILE A 735 29.69 18.97 33.66
N GLU A 736 29.54 19.54 34.86
CA GLU A 736 28.38 20.37 35.19
C GLU A 736 28.29 21.57 34.24
N ASN A 737 29.41 22.24 33.95
CA ASN A 737 29.43 23.35 33.02
C ASN A 737 29.04 22.94 31.60
N HIS A 738 29.50 21.78 31.12
CA HIS A 738 29.09 21.25 29.82
C HIS A 738 27.59 20.98 29.77
N ILE A 739 27.07 20.16 30.70
CA ILE A 739 25.63 19.83 30.81
C ILE A 739 24.80 21.11 30.89
N LYS A 740 25.18 22.04 31.77
CA LYS A 740 24.50 23.33 31.92
C LYS A 740 24.44 24.09 30.60
N THR A 741 25.57 24.21 29.91
CA THR A 741 25.68 25.01 28.69
C THR A 741 24.78 24.44 27.59
N ILE A 742 24.95 23.16 27.26
CA ILE A 742 24.19 22.54 26.18
C ILE A 742 22.69 22.46 26.49
N LEU A 743 22.29 22.13 27.72
CA LEU A 743 20.88 22.07 28.09
C LEU A 743 20.23 23.46 28.10
N THR A 744 20.91 24.47 28.64
CA THR A 744 20.39 25.86 28.63
C THR A 744 20.28 26.41 27.22
N ASP A 745 21.18 26.01 26.30
CA ASP A 745 21.10 26.41 24.90
C ASP A 745 19.79 25.97 24.24
N TYR A 746 19.29 24.77 24.57
CA TYR A 746 18.04 24.21 24.03
C TYR A 746 16.80 24.52 24.86
N ASN A 747 16.93 24.76 26.17
CA ASN A 747 15.85 25.25 27.04
C ASN A 747 14.53 24.46 26.88
N GLY A 748 14.59 23.12 26.95
CA GLY A 748 13.42 22.24 26.84
C GLY A 748 12.91 21.98 25.42
N GLN A 749 13.65 22.39 24.38
CA GLN A 749 13.23 22.21 22.98
C GLN A 749 13.50 20.81 22.40
N LEU A 750 14.38 20.03 23.01
CA LEU A 750 14.61 18.63 22.62
C LEU A 750 13.68 17.72 23.41
N CYS A 751 13.15 16.67 22.78
CA CYS A 751 12.17 15.78 23.42
C CYS A 751 12.84 14.87 24.47
N ASP A 752 14.05 14.43 24.18
CA ASP A 752 14.82 13.52 25.02
C ASP A 752 16.31 13.90 24.99
N TRP A 753 17.02 13.51 26.04
CA TRP A 753 18.48 13.52 26.08
C TRP A 753 19.02 12.17 26.49
N ASP A 754 19.99 11.67 25.74
CA ASP A 754 20.92 10.70 26.29
C ASP A 754 21.82 11.43 27.28
N VAL A 755 21.60 11.17 28.56
CA VAL A 755 22.45 11.73 29.61
C VAL A 755 23.77 10.98 29.63
N VAL A 756 23.73 9.65 29.46
CA VAL A 756 24.90 8.77 29.42
C VAL A 756 24.74 7.77 28.29
N ASN A 757 25.78 7.62 27.47
CA ASN A 757 25.86 6.67 26.37
C ASN A 757 26.87 5.54 26.67
N GLU A 758 26.48 4.30 26.38
CA GLU A 758 27.31 3.08 26.39
C GLU A 758 28.11 2.82 27.67
N LEU A 759 27.45 2.94 28.83
CA LEU A 759 28.06 2.84 30.14
C LEU A 759 28.70 1.46 30.41
N THR A 760 28.24 0.39 29.77
CA THR A 760 28.78 -0.95 29.99
C THR A 760 30.21 -1.09 29.46
N GLY A 761 30.51 -0.47 28.32
CA GLY A 761 31.86 -0.47 27.71
C GLY A 761 32.68 0.77 28.05
N ASN A 762 32.03 1.91 28.20
CA ASN A 762 32.67 3.20 28.41
C ASN A 762 32.32 3.71 29.82
N HIS A 763 33.16 3.38 30.81
CA HIS A 763 32.90 3.70 32.22
C HIS A 763 34.16 4.10 33.00
N ALA A 764 35.21 4.57 32.34
CA ALA A 764 36.47 4.91 33.02
C ALA A 764 36.29 5.91 34.18
N LEU A 765 35.46 6.95 34.02
CA LEU A 765 35.19 7.93 35.08
C LEU A 765 34.31 7.35 36.18
N THR A 766 33.24 6.60 35.84
CA THR A 766 32.36 6.01 36.87
C THR A 766 33.07 4.91 37.67
N GLU A 767 34.01 4.20 37.06
CA GLU A 767 34.87 3.24 37.76
C GLU A 767 35.88 3.96 38.68
N TYR A 768 36.52 5.02 38.18
CA TYR A 768 37.50 5.78 38.97
C TYR A 768 36.86 6.52 40.16
N TYR A 769 35.68 7.11 39.96
CA TYR A 769 35.00 8.00 40.91
C TYR A 769 33.85 7.34 41.68
N ASN A 770 33.56 6.06 41.45
CA ASN A 770 32.37 5.34 41.87
C ASN A 770 31.10 5.69 41.07
N LYS A 771 30.28 4.66 40.83
CA LYS A 771 28.98 4.71 40.14
C LYS A 771 28.01 5.73 40.73
N THR A 772 28.17 6.16 41.99
CA THR A 772 27.35 7.23 42.59
C THR A 772 27.40 8.54 41.81
N THR A 773 28.44 8.77 41.00
CA THR A 773 28.53 9.95 40.13
C THR A 773 27.42 10.01 39.06
N LEU A 774 26.82 8.86 38.69
CA LEU A 774 25.68 8.80 37.78
C LEU A 774 24.50 9.63 38.30
N LYS A 775 24.24 9.55 39.61
CA LYS A 775 23.17 10.35 40.23
C LYS A 775 23.37 11.84 39.98
N GLN A 776 24.60 12.31 40.16
CA GLN A 776 24.94 13.72 40.00
C GLN A 776 24.73 14.20 38.56
N TRP A 777 25.10 13.40 37.56
CA TRP A 777 24.92 13.75 36.16
C TRP A 777 23.44 13.87 35.76
N PHE A 778 22.60 12.93 36.22
CA PHE A 778 21.15 13.00 36.00
C PHE A 778 20.50 14.15 36.79
N ASP A 779 20.94 14.40 38.03
CA ASP A 779 20.47 15.53 38.84
C ASP A 779 20.82 16.88 38.16
N TRP A 780 22.01 16.99 37.56
CA TRP A 780 22.38 18.17 36.76
C TRP A 780 21.56 18.29 35.48
N ALA A 781 21.32 17.18 34.76
CA ALA A 781 20.48 17.21 33.58
C ALA A 781 19.09 17.74 33.93
N LYS A 782 18.47 17.20 34.98
CA LYS A 782 17.18 17.68 35.51
C LYS A 782 17.20 19.14 35.93
N LYS A 783 18.27 19.56 36.63
CA LYS A 783 18.42 20.94 37.11
C LYS A 783 18.42 21.97 35.98
N TYR A 784 18.99 21.64 34.82
CA TYR A 784 19.15 22.56 33.69
C TYR A 784 18.10 22.37 32.58
N ASP A 785 17.47 21.21 32.51
CA ASP A 785 16.30 20.95 31.65
C ASP A 785 15.41 19.85 32.27
N ASP A 786 14.36 20.26 32.99
CA ASP A 786 13.39 19.35 33.61
C ASP A 786 12.31 18.86 32.61
N ASN A 787 12.24 19.45 31.41
CA ASN A 787 11.23 19.10 30.41
C ASN A 787 11.66 17.93 29.52
N ALA A 788 12.96 17.80 29.26
CA ALA A 788 13.48 16.74 28.42
C ALA A 788 13.59 15.41 29.18
N ILE A 789 13.15 14.33 28.53
CA ILE A 789 13.19 12.99 29.12
C ILE A 789 14.64 12.52 29.19
N ARG A 790 15.09 12.14 30.39
CA ARG A 790 16.48 11.71 30.64
C ARG A 790 16.64 10.22 30.38
N PHE A 791 17.34 9.87 29.30
CA PHE A 791 17.66 8.50 28.91
C PHE A 791 19.06 8.08 29.33
N ILE A 792 19.22 6.80 29.66
CA ILE A 792 20.48 6.07 29.54
C ILE A 792 20.42 5.24 28.25
N ASN A 793 21.41 5.36 27.37
CA ASN A 793 21.43 4.73 26.05
C ASN A 793 22.55 3.70 25.96
N GLU A 794 22.26 2.48 25.49
CA GLU A 794 23.22 1.38 25.55
C GLU A 794 23.17 0.47 24.31
N THR A 795 24.34 -0.08 23.98
CA THR A 795 24.57 -0.96 22.84
C THR A 795 24.66 -2.43 23.26
N GLY A 796 24.33 -3.35 22.35
CA GLY A 796 24.51 -4.79 22.58
C GLY A 796 23.70 -5.42 23.73
N ILE A 797 22.66 -4.73 24.23
CA ILE A 797 21.84 -5.18 25.37
C ILE A 797 20.61 -6.00 25.00
N ALA A 798 20.26 -6.07 23.71
CA ALA A 798 19.14 -6.87 23.24
C ALA A 798 19.44 -7.40 21.83
N GLY A 799 18.89 -8.56 21.49
CA GLY A 799 19.02 -9.20 20.19
C GLY A 799 20.24 -10.11 20.03
N ASN A 800 21.26 -9.95 20.87
CA ASN A 800 22.47 -10.79 20.83
C ASN A 800 22.42 -11.90 21.88
N SER A 801 22.78 -11.59 23.12
CA SER A 801 22.82 -12.54 24.23
C SER A 801 22.48 -11.87 25.55
N ASP A 802 22.12 -12.66 26.56
CA ASP A 802 21.81 -12.14 27.89
C ASP A 802 23.05 -11.60 28.60
N TYR A 803 24.27 -11.87 28.12
CA TYR A 803 25.48 -11.32 28.72
C TYR A 803 25.50 -9.78 28.70
N GLY A 804 25.17 -9.16 27.57
CA GLY A 804 25.10 -7.70 27.46
C GLY A 804 24.00 -7.13 28.33
N LEU A 805 22.81 -7.73 28.28
CA LEU A 805 21.66 -7.35 29.11
C LEU A 805 21.98 -7.45 30.61
N ASP A 806 22.54 -8.56 31.07
CA ASP A 806 22.91 -8.80 32.47
C ASP A 806 23.97 -7.79 32.95
N GLY A 807 24.93 -7.44 32.08
CA GLY A 807 25.92 -6.41 32.36
C GLY A 807 25.27 -5.04 32.59
N PHE A 808 24.34 -4.66 31.73
CA PHE A 808 23.64 -3.37 31.82
C PHE A 808 22.64 -3.31 32.98
N ARG A 809 21.94 -4.42 33.28
CA ARG A 809 21.03 -4.52 34.42
C ARG A 809 21.69 -4.21 35.75
N LYS A 810 22.97 -4.54 35.93
CA LYS A 810 23.73 -4.14 37.13
C LYS A 810 23.80 -2.61 37.31
N TYR A 811 23.80 -1.85 36.22
CA TYR A 811 23.73 -0.39 36.29
C TYR A 811 22.31 0.10 36.52
N LEU A 812 21.31 -0.49 35.87
CA LEU A 812 19.91 -0.14 36.11
C LEU A 812 19.48 -0.42 37.56
N ASP A 813 19.84 -1.58 38.11
CA ASP A 813 19.59 -1.96 39.50
C ASP A 813 20.26 -0.95 40.44
N PHE A 814 21.54 -0.63 40.21
CA PHE A 814 22.24 0.40 40.97
C PHE A 814 21.54 1.77 40.90
N MET A 815 21.11 2.19 39.70
CA MET A 815 20.45 3.47 39.50
C MET A 815 19.10 3.54 40.22
N VAL A 816 18.33 2.44 40.23
CA VAL A 816 17.07 2.34 41.00
C VAL A 816 17.35 2.33 42.51
N GLU A 817 18.31 1.54 42.98
CA GLU A 817 18.68 1.46 44.40
C GLU A 817 19.21 2.77 44.98
N ASN A 818 19.74 3.66 44.13
CA ASN A 818 20.34 4.93 44.53
C ASN A 818 19.50 6.16 44.10
N ASP A 819 18.22 5.98 43.79
CA ASP A 819 17.29 7.07 43.44
C ASP A 819 17.84 8.01 42.34
N VAL A 820 18.40 7.42 41.27
CA VAL A 820 18.79 8.16 40.06
C VAL A 820 17.53 8.47 39.25
N ASP A 821 17.32 9.74 38.91
CA ASP A 821 16.13 10.21 38.21
C ASP A 821 16.28 10.09 36.68
N PHE A 822 16.27 8.85 36.20
CA PHE A 822 16.17 8.51 34.78
C PHE A 822 14.74 8.11 34.42
N GLU A 823 14.31 8.48 33.23
CA GLU A 823 12.93 8.29 32.76
C GLU A 823 12.83 7.34 31.56
N GLY A 824 13.96 7.11 30.87
CA GLY A 824 14.02 6.27 29.69
C GLY A 824 15.26 5.38 29.61
N ILE A 825 15.11 4.27 28.88
CA ILE A 825 16.17 3.34 28.49
C ILE A 825 16.22 3.29 26.96
N GLY A 826 17.35 3.68 26.38
CA GLY A 826 17.62 3.63 24.96
C GLY A 826 18.31 2.33 24.59
N ILE A 827 17.76 1.62 23.61
CA ILE A 827 18.32 0.39 23.05
C ILE A 827 18.83 0.72 21.65
N GLN A 828 20.15 0.89 21.50
CA GLN A 828 20.75 1.28 20.21
C GLN A 828 20.32 0.35 19.08
N SER A 829 20.39 -0.97 19.31
CA SER A 829 19.93 -1.98 18.36
C SER A 829 20.73 -2.02 17.04
N HIS A 830 22.06 -1.87 17.13
CA HIS A 830 22.97 -2.22 16.03
C HIS A 830 23.03 -3.73 15.85
N PHE A 831 22.47 -4.25 14.76
CA PHE A 831 22.45 -5.68 14.48
C PHE A 831 23.51 -6.05 13.43
N ALA A 832 24.42 -6.95 13.80
CA ALA A 832 25.33 -7.59 12.84
C ALA A 832 24.74 -8.87 12.20
N SER A 833 23.75 -9.46 12.87
CA SER A 833 23.08 -10.71 12.51
C SER A 833 21.62 -10.67 12.95
N THR A 834 20.79 -11.59 12.44
CA THR A 834 19.42 -11.75 12.92
C THR A 834 19.41 -12.25 14.37
N CYS A 835 18.22 -12.19 14.99
CA CYS A 835 17.99 -12.74 16.32
C CYS A 835 16.66 -13.49 16.39
N ASP A 836 16.50 -14.28 17.44
CA ASP A 836 15.19 -14.85 17.80
C ASP A 836 14.27 -13.72 18.27
N ILE A 837 13.15 -13.52 17.57
CA ILE A 837 12.23 -12.41 17.84
C ILE A 837 11.57 -12.52 19.21
N LEU A 838 11.26 -13.74 19.67
CA LEU A 838 10.65 -13.96 20.98
C LEU A 838 11.66 -13.75 22.10
N ASP A 839 12.91 -14.11 21.88
CA ASP A 839 13.99 -13.81 22.82
C ASP A 839 14.25 -12.30 22.92
N PHE A 840 14.27 -11.60 21.78
CA PHE A 840 14.37 -10.14 21.75
C PHE A 840 13.20 -9.49 22.48
N LYS A 841 11.96 -9.96 22.27
CA LYS A 841 10.79 -9.51 23.04
C LYS A 841 10.98 -9.71 24.55
N ARG A 842 11.44 -10.88 25.00
CA ARG A 842 11.71 -11.16 26.41
C ARG A 842 12.71 -10.17 26.99
N GLN A 843 13.78 -9.86 26.28
CA GLN A 843 14.79 -8.89 26.70
C GLN A 843 14.20 -7.47 26.83
N LEU A 844 13.35 -7.06 25.89
CA LEU A 844 12.61 -5.80 25.99
C LEU A 844 11.63 -5.79 27.17
N ASP A 845 10.95 -6.91 27.45
CA ASP A 845 10.05 -7.04 28.61
C ASP A 845 10.82 -6.92 29.94
N ILE A 846 12.05 -7.46 30.02
CA ILE A 846 12.94 -7.29 31.18
C ILE A 846 13.31 -5.82 31.36
N LEU A 847 13.69 -5.11 30.30
CA LEU A 847 13.99 -3.67 30.39
C LEU A 847 12.73 -2.86 30.76
N ALA A 848 11.56 -3.22 30.23
CA ALA A 848 10.29 -2.60 30.55
C ALA A 848 9.88 -2.79 32.03
N SER A 849 10.36 -3.85 32.69
CA SER A 849 10.06 -4.13 34.10
C SER A 849 10.62 -3.09 35.08
N TYR A 850 11.60 -2.28 34.66
CA TYR A 850 12.09 -1.13 35.42
C TYR A 850 11.09 0.05 35.45
N GLY A 851 9.96 -0.06 34.76
CA GLY A 851 8.89 0.94 34.75
C GLY A 851 9.26 2.24 34.02
N LYS A 852 10.25 2.17 33.13
CA LYS A 852 10.77 3.30 32.34
C LYS A 852 10.28 3.22 30.90
N ARG A 853 10.35 4.35 30.19
CA ARG A 853 10.12 4.41 28.75
C ARG A 853 11.25 3.66 28.03
N LEU A 854 10.92 2.98 26.95
CA LEU A 854 11.88 2.34 26.06
C LEU A 854 11.91 3.07 24.72
N LYS A 855 13.07 3.07 24.07
CA LYS A 855 13.19 3.54 22.69
C LYS A 855 14.23 2.72 21.95
N ILE A 856 13.90 2.26 20.74
CA ILE A 856 14.93 1.81 19.80
C ILE A 856 15.57 3.07 19.22
N THR A 857 16.85 3.28 19.46
CA THR A 857 17.49 4.59 19.29
C THR A 857 18.42 4.71 18.09
N GLU A 858 18.98 3.59 17.60
CA GLU A 858 20.07 3.59 16.60
C GLU A 858 19.98 2.34 15.68
N PHE A 859 18.77 1.93 15.30
CA PHE A 859 18.60 0.68 14.56
C PHE A 859 19.29 0.73 13.20
N ASP A 860 20.19 -0.21 12.98
CA ASP A 860 20.72 -0.57 11.68
C ASP A 860 20.93 -2.09 11.63
N PHE A 861 21.00 -2.66 10.43
CA PHE A 861 21.14 -4.10 10.27
C PHE A 861 22.09 -4.42 9.12
N ASN A 862 23.24 -5.02 9.47
CA ASN A 862 24.34 -5.36 8.56
C ASN A 862 24.07 -6.60 7.70
N LYS A 863 22.94 -6.59 6.98
CA LYS A 863 22.54 -7.52 5.92
C LYS A 863 21.81 -6.74 4.82
N ASP A 864 21.52 -7.38 3.70
CA ASP A 864 20.82 -6.76 2.57
C ASP A 864 19.74 -7.70 1.99
N GLY A 865 18.89 -7.18 1.11
CA GLY A 865 17.85 -7.92 0.43
C GLY A 865 16.72 -8.38 1.36
N VAL A 866 16.17 -9.57 1.07
CA VAL A 866 14.94 -10.09 1.68
C VAL A 866 15.06 -10.21 3.19
N ILE A 867 16.18 -10.75 3.67
CA ILE A 867 16.40 -10.93 5.11
C ILE A 867 16.44 -9.58 5.85
N GLN A 868 17.02 -8.53 5.23
CA GLN A 868 17.02 -7.20 5.83
C GLN A 868 15.59 -6.64 5.89
N GLY A 869 14.81 -6.87 4.84
CA GLY A 869 13.38 -6.54 4.78
C GLY A 869 12.57 -7.18 5.90
N GLU A 870 12.59 -8.51 5.95
CA GLU A 870 11.83 -9.30 6.92
C GLU A 870 12.23 -8.98 8.36
N PHE A 871 13.53 -8.89 8.66
CA PHE A 871 14.00 -8.61 10.00
C PHE A 871 13.65 -7.19 10.44
N THR A 872 13.78 -6.19 9.54
CA THR A 872 13.36 -4.80 9.83
C THR A 872 11.86 -4.73 10.13
N ARG A 873 11.03 -5.41 9.34
CA ARG A 873 9.58 -5.53 9.58
C ARG A 873 9.31 -6.06 10.99
N ASP A 874 9.97 -7.14 11.37
CA ASP A 874 9.65 -7.85 12.61
C ASP A 874 10.14 -7.10 13.85
N ILE A 875 11.34 -6.53 13.82
CA ILE A 875 11.84 -5.68 14.92
C ILE A 875 10.97 -4.42 15.07
N MET A 876 10.60 -3.76 13.97
CA MET A 876 9.76 -2.56 14.00
C MET A 876 8.34 -2.88 14.50
N LYS A 877 7.70 -3.94 14.01
CA LYS A 877 6.37 -4.39 14.46
C LYS A 877 6.36 -4.75 15.92
N LEU A 878 7.37 -5.51 16.38
CA LEU A 878 7.50 -5.85 17.78
C LEU A 878 7.64 -4.59 18.64
N ALA A 879 8.56 -3.68 18.30
CA ALA A 879 8.76 -2.43 19.01
C ALA A 879 7.47 -1.59 19.09
N PHE A 880 6.76 -1.44 17.96
CA PHE A 880 5.50 -0.69 17.92
C PHE A 880 4.39 -1.33 18.79
N SER A 881 4.43 -2.66 18.96
CA SER A 881 3.47 -3.43 19.78
C SER A 881 3.70 -3.36 21.30
N LEU A 882 4.78 -2.75 21.77
CA LEU A 882 5.11 -2.68 23.21
C LEU A 882 4.63 -1.37 23.85
N PRO A 883 3.94 -1.39 25.00
CA PRO A 883 3.33 -0.19 25.57
C PRO A 883 4.32 0.82 26.14
N GLN A 884 5.53 0.40 26.53
CA GLN A 884 6.61 1.25 27.02
C GLN A 884 7.46 1.84 25.89
N MET A 885 7.34 1.32 24.67
CA MET A 885 8.14 1.80 23.54
C MET A 885 7.57 3.14 23.06
N ASP A 886 8.39 4.18 23.01
CA ASP A 886 7.99 5.54 22.59
C ASP A 886 8.48 5.90 21.18
N GLY A 887 9.42 5.13 20.63
CA GLY A 887 9.93 5.38 19.28
C GLY A 887 10.82 4.30 18.70
N PHE A 888 11.04 4.42 17.41
CA PHE A 888 11.94 3.62 16.60
C PHE A 888 12.78 4.55 15.71
N VAL A 889 14.06 4.68 16.03
CA VAL A 889 15.01 5.56 15.33
C VAL A 889 16.04 4.70 14.62
N SER A 890 16.16 4.86 13.31
CA SER A 890 17.23 4.23 12.51
C SER A 890 18.52 5.03 12.60
N TRP A 891 19.69 4.39 12.58
CA TRP A 891 20.98 5.11 12.62
C TRP A 891 21.42 5.66 11.26
N GLY A 892 20.50 6.32 10.57
CA GLY A 892 20.64 6.78 9.20
C GLY A 892 19.75 5.99 8.25
N PHE A 893 19.48 6.55 7.07
CA PHE A 893 18.44 6.05 6.17
C PHE A 893 18.93 5.79 4.74
N THR A 894 20.20 6.05 4.42
CA THR A 894 20.77 5.75 3.10
C THR A 894 22.17 5.15 3.19
N ASP A 895 22.41 4.06 2.47
CA ASP A 895 23.72 3.40 2.41
C ASP A 895 24.82 4.32 1.90
N ARG A 896 24.46 5.35 1.12
CA ARG A 896 25.38 6.37 0.61
C ARG A 896 26.14 7.11 1.70
N HIS A 897 25.47 7.33 2.82
CA HIS A 897 25.92 8.21 3.90
C HIS A 897 25.96 7.53 5.27
N HIS A 898 25.61 6.25 5.33
CA HIS A 898 25.72 5.43 6.52
C HIS A 898 27.18 4.99 6.74
N TRP A 899 27.66 5.10 7.98
CA TRP A 899 29.03 4.72 8.37
C TRP A 899 29.44 3.29 8.01
N LEU A 900 28.47 2.38 7.90
CA LEU A 900 28.65 0.96 7.58
C LEU A 900 27.93 0.50 6.30
N LYS A 901 27.31 1.42 5.53
CA LYS A 901 26.55 1.11 4.30
C LYS A 901 25.43 0.05 4.47
N ASN A 902 24.77 0.06 5.61
CA ASN A 902 23.73 -0.89 6.00
C ASN A 902 22.49 -0.17 6.57
N ALA A 903 22.17 0.99 6.00
CA ALA A 903 20.94 1.70 6.31
C ALA A 903 19.72 0.89 5.86
N ILE A 904 18.58 1.20 6.47
CA ILE A 904 17.36 0.39 6.33
C ILE A 904 16.37 0.92 5.29
N LEU A 905 16.62 2.09 4.69
CA LEU A 905 15.62 2.73 3.82
C LEU A 905 16.05 2.76 2.35
N LEU A 906 17.19 3.38 2.06
CA LEU A 906 17.64 3.65 0.70
C LEU A 906 19.04 3.09 0.44
N ASP A 907 19.28 2.64 -0.79
CA ASP A 907 20.61 2.24 -1.25
C ASP A 907 21.52 3.46 -1.51
N SER A 908 22.68 3.24 -2.13
CA SER A 908 23.64 4.31 -2.43
C SER A 908 23.19 5.24 -3.58
N GLU A 909 22.25 4.76 -4.38
CA GLU A 909 21.66 5.38 -5.57
C GLU A 909 20.31 6.07 -5.27
N TRP A 910 19.87 6.05 -4.00
CA TRP A 910 18.59 6.58 -3.51
C TRP A 910 17.35 5.77 -3.91
N ASN A 911 17.51 4.51 -4.33
CA ASN A 911 16.38 3.61 -4.55
C ASN A 911 15.91 3.03 -3.22
N MET A 912 14.62 2.72 -3.15
CA MET A 912 14.04 2.06 -1.97
C MET A 912 14.60 0.65 -1.83
N LYS A 913 15.09 0.31 -0.63
CA LYS A 913 15.46 -1.07 -0.27
C LYS A 913 14.22 -1.84 0.17
N GLN A 914 14.29 -3.17 0.20
CA GLN A 914 13.18 -4.00 0.69
C GLN A 914 12.83 -3.72 2.16
N SER A 915 13.84 -3.40 2.98
CA SER A 915 13.67 -2.87 4.35
C SER A 915 12.96 -1.52 4.37
N GLY A 916 13.23 -0.65 3.40
CA GLY A 916 12.57 0.65 3.26
C GLY A 916 11.12 0.52 2.83
N GLU A 917 10.83 -0.41 1.91
CA GLU A 917 9.46 -0.75 1.51
C GLU A 917 8.65 -1.28 2.71
N GLN A 918 9.24 -2.14 3.55
CA GLN A 918 8.61 -2.61 4.78
C GLN A 918 8.34 -1.47 5.77
N TYR A 919 9.29 -0.55 5.95
CA TYR A 919 9.11 0.64 6.78
C TYR A 919 7.96 1.50 6.28
N VAL A 920 7.97 1.87 4.99
CA VAL A 920 6.94 2.75 4.40
C VAL A 920 5.57 2.10 4.48
N ASP A 921 5.48 0.81 4.19
CA ASP A 921 4.20 0.10 4.23
C ASP A 921 3.57 0.12 5.61
N HIS A 922 4.35 -0.20 6.64
CA HIS A 922 3.80 -0.22 7.99
C HIS A 922 3.49 1.19 8.50
N VAL A 923 4.41 2.14 8.36
CA VAL A 923 4.26 3.49 8.95
C VAL A 923 3.15 4.30 8.28
N PHE A 924 3.06 4.25 6.94
CA PHE A 924 2.18 5.13 6.17
C PHE A 924 0.96 4.46 5.55
N ASN A 925 0.92 3.11 5.46
CA ASN A 925 -0.27 2.40 4.96
C ASN A 925 -0.99 1.63 6.07
N GLN A 926 -0.29 0.80 6.85
CA GLN A 926 -0.95 -0.08 7.83
C GLN A 926 -1.25 0.62 9.15
N TRP A 927 -0.33 1.49 9.60
CA TRP A 927 -0.44 2.22 10.87
C TRP A 927 -0.88 3.66 10.67
N TRP A 928 -1.65 3.97 9.62
CA TRP A 928 -2.07 5.33 9.30
C TRP A 928 -3.59 5.46 9.31
N THR A 929 -4.13 6.53 9.89
CA THR A 929 -5.58 6.77 9.88
C THR A 929 -6.00 7.49 8.58
N ASP A 930 -6.93 6.88 7.84
CA ASP A 930 -7.71 7.49 6.75
C ASP A 930 -9.16 7.02 6.88
N GLU A 931 -9.89 7.66 7.79
CA GLU A 931 -11.22 7.22 8.22
C GLU A 931 -12.31 8.20 7.78
N SER A 932 -13.45 7.70 7.32
CA SER A 932 -14.47 8.54 6.72
C SER A 932 -15.88 8.01 6.96
N GLY A 933 -16.77 8.86 7.49
CA GLY A 933 -18.12 8.45 7.86
C GLY A 933 -19.11 9.60 7.87
N LYS A 934 -20.22 9.41 8.58
CA LYS A 934 -21.24 10.44 8.78
C LYS A 934 -21.68 10.48 10.23
N THR A 935 -22.10 11.65 10.70
CA THR A 935 -22.73 11.77 12.02
C THR A 935 -24.07 11.03 12.06
N ASN A 936 -24.35 10.38 13.19
CA ASN A 936 -25.64 9.74 13.49
C ASN A 936 -26.71 10.77 13.91
N GLU A 937 -27.88 10.31 14.33
CA GLU A 937 -29.00 11.16 14.81
C GLU A 937 -28.62 12.07 16.00
N ASP A 938 -27.67 11.63 16.81
CA ASP A 938 -27.14 12.40 17.96
C ASP A 938 -26.00 13.36 17.53
N GLY A 939 -25.75 13.51 16.22
CA GLY A 939 -24.69 14.38 15.70
C GLY A 939 -23.29 13.81 15.89
N GLU A 940 -23.15 12.52 16.18
CA GLU A 940 -21.89 11.89 16.54
C GLU A 940 -21.32 11.01 15.41
N TYR A 941 -20.02 11.14 15.14
CA TYR A 941 -19.24 10.18 14.38
C TYR A 941 -18.15 9.59 15.28
N ILE A 942 -18.18 8.27 15.47
CA ILE A 942 -17.26 7.55 16.34
C ILE A 942 -16.50 6.52 15.50
N THR A 943 -15.17 6.55 15.54
CA THR A 943 -14.32 5.57 14.88
C THR A 943 -13.04 5.33 15.70
N LYS A 944 -12.26 4.31 15.35
CA LYS A 944 -10.92 4.08 15.92
C LYS A 944 -9.87 4.71 15.03
N VAL A 945 -8.91 5.39 15.63
CA VAL A 945 -7.82 6.08 14.92
C VAL A 945 -6.50 5.76 15.61
N PHE A 946 -5.39 5.76 14.87
CA PHE A 946 -4.07 5.77 15.47
C PHE A 946 -3.85 7.08 16.24
N TYR A 947 -3.09 7.04 17.33
CA TYR A 947 -2.77 8.24 18.09
C TYR A 947 -1.78 9.12 17.31
N GLY A 948 -2.05 10.41 17.24
CA GLY A 948 -1.27 11.36 16.46
C GLY A 948 -2.04 12.62 16.09
N ASP A 949 -1.45 13.43 15.23
CA ASP A 949 -2.07 14.65 14.71
C ASP A 949 -2.91 14.29 13.49
N HIS A 950 -4.12 14.84 13.41
CA HIS A 950 -5.11 14.56 12.38
C HIS A 950 -5.75 15.86 11.89
N ASN A 951 -6.13 15.87 10.62
CA ASN A 951 -7.06 16.85 10.05
C ASN A 951 -8.46 16.24 10.02
N VAL A 952 -9.38 16.82 10.78
CA VAL A 952 -10.81 16.46 10.72
C VAL A 952 -11.51 17.43 9.78
N THR A 953 -12.02 16.91 8.66
CA THR A 953 -12.75 17.68 7.65
C THR A 953 -14.24 17.35 7.70
N LEU A 954 -15.07 18.37 7.89
CA LEU A 954 -16.52 18.24 7.91
C LEU A 954 -17.09 18.85 6.65
N LYS A 955 -18.03 18.14 6.01
CA LYS A 955 -18.76 18.65 4.85
C LYS A 955 -20.26 18.58 5.12
N TYR A 956 -20.88 19.75 5.21
CA TYR A 956 -22.31 19.89 5.46
C TYR A 956 -22.87 21.06 4.64
N ASN A 957 -23.88 20.81 3.80
CA ASN A 957 -24.56 21.84 2.98
C ASN A 957 -23.62 22.78 2.19
N GLY A 958 -22.52 22.26 1.66
CA GLY A 958 -21.52 23.03 0.90
C GLY A 958 -20.48 23.76 1.75
N ILE A 959 -20.62 23.73 3.07
CA ILE A 959 -19.64 24.21 4.04
C ILE A 959 -18.58 23.13 4.21
N THR A 960 -17.31 23.54 4.19
CA THR A 960 -16.19 22.69 4.58
C THR A 960 -15.51 23.31 5.79
N ILE A 961 -15.52 22.62 6.92
CA ILE A 961 -14.76 22.98 8.12
C ILE A 961 -13.58 22.03 8.22
N LYS A 962 -12.42 22.54 8.58
CA LYS A 962 -11.21 21.74 8.83
C LYS A 962 -10.66 22.11 10.19
N GLU A 963 -10.50 21.12 11.04
CA GLU A 963 -9.90 21.25 12.36
C GLU A 963 -8.68 20.35 12.46
N ASN A 964 -7.59 20.87 13.01
CA ASN A 964 -6.42 20.07 13.32
C ASN A 964 -6.53 19.63 14.78
N VAL A 965 -6.47 18.32 15.03
CA VAL A 965 -6.64 17.74 16.37
C VAL A 965 -5.59 16.67 16.61
N SER A 966 -5.07 16.61 17.83
CA SER A 966 -4.21 15.52 18.28
C SER A 966 -5.05 14.55 19.09
N PHE A 967 -5.15 13.30 18.63
CA PHE A 967 -5.75 12.22 19.40
C PHE A 967 -4.65 11.51 20.19
N GLU A 968 -4.81 11.46 21.51
CA GLU A 968 -3.77 11.02 22.43
C GLU A 968 -4.22 9.87 23.31
N ARG A 969 -3.27 9.01 23.67
CA ARG A 969 -3.53 7.87 24.54
C ARG A 969 -3.94 8.34 25.94
N GLY A 970 -5.05 7.81 26.45
CA GLY A 970 -5.54 8.10 27.80
C GLY A 970 -6.18 9.49 27.96
N LYS A 971 -6.43 10.21 26.85
CA LYS A 971 -7.20 11.47 26.84
C LYS A 971 -8.64 11.22 26.39
N ASP A 972 -9.51 12.17 26.71
CA ASP A 972 -10.84 12.26 26.11
C ASP A 972 -10.69 12.80 24.68
N ASN A 973 -10.69 11.89 23.72
CA ASN A 973 -10.49 12.16 22.30
C ASN A 973 -11.81 12.59 21.62
N THR A 974 -12.52 13.51 22.28
CA THR A 974 -13.79 14.08 21.81
C THR A 974 -13.55 15.46 21.22
N LEU A 975 -13.93 15.65 19.96
CA LEU A 975 -13.89 16.91 19.23
C LEU A 975 -15.31 17.39 18.97
N THR A 976 -15.72 18.48 19.62
CA THR A 976 -17.03 19.12 19.38
C THR A 976 -16.87 20.29 18.43
N ILE A 977 -17.64 20.28 17.34
CA ILE A 977 -17.61 21.30 16.30
C ILE A 977 -19.01 21.91 16.18
N VAL A 978 -19.06 23.22 16.38
CA VAL A 978 -20.29 24.01 16.29
C VAL A 978 -20.40 24.61 14.90
N ILE A 979 -21.45 24.25 14.16
CA ILE A 979 -21.75 24.84 12.86
C ILE A 979 -22.71 26.01 13.09
N ASP A 980 -22.27 27.21 12.72
CA ASP A 980 -23.10 28.41 12.78
C ASP A 980 -24.11 28.46 11.64
N THR A 981 -25.23 27.76 11.80
CA THR A 981 -26.36 27.75 10.86
C THR A 981 -26.96 29.14 10.61
N ASN A 982 -26.70 30.13 11.49
CA ASN A 982 -27.24 31.49 11.44
C ASN A 982 -26.31 32.52 10.76
N SER A 983 -25.01 32.26 10.62
CA SER A 983 -24.07 33.12 9.84
C SER A 983 -24.19 32.97 8.32
N PHE A 984 -25.12 32.13 7.90
CA PHE A 984 -25.46 31.98 6.50
C PHE A 984 -26.57 32.99 6.15
N GLU A 985 -26.17 34.12 5.55
CA GLU A 985 -26.88 34.46 4.32
C GLU A 985 -26.70 33.27 3.40
N PHE A 986 -27.72 32.41 3.43
CA PHE A 986 -27.92 31.37 2.45
C PHE A 986 -27.77 32.04 1.08
N THR A 987 -26.66 31.84 0.38
CA THR A 987 -26.70 31.89 -1.08
C THR A 987 -27.23 30.50 -1.46
N PRO A 988 -28.54 30.31 -1.66
CA PRO A 988 -29.08 28.99 -1.84
C PRO A 988 -28.61 28.52 -3.20
N SER A 989 -27.73 27.53 -3.22
CA SER A 989 -27.48 26.81 -4.45
C SER A 989 -28.76 26.07 -4.83
N ARG A 990 -29.45 26.70 -5.79
CA ARG A 990 -30.62 26.25 -6.57
C ARG A 990 -31.98 26.28 -5.86
N LEU A 991 -32.70 27.35 -6.19
CA LEU A 991 -34.16 27.44 -6.34
C LEU A 991 -35.06 27.12 -5.13
N LYS A 992 -34.76 27.64 -3.94
CA LYS A 992 -35.85 27.98 -3.02
C LYS A 992 -36.42 29.36 -3.37
N GLY A 993 -37.55 29.34 -4.07
CA GLY A 993 -38.47 30.49 -4.17
C GLY A 993 -37.90 31.73 -4.83
N LYS A 994 -37.47 31.67 -6.10
CA LYS A 994 -37.23 32.91 -6.84
C LYS A 994 -38.58 33.57 -7.09
N VAL A 995 -38.82 34.69 -6.41
CA VAL A 995 -39.97 35.55 -6.66
C VAL A 995 -39.49 36.77 -7.46
N PHE A 996 -40.12 37.02 -8.60
CA PHE A 996 -39.99 38.31 -9.28
C PHE A 996 -40.93 39.29 -8.60
N HIS A 997 -40.39 40.15 -7.76
CA HIS A 997 -41.12 41.29 -7.20
C HIS A 997 -41.02 42.46 -8.19
N PHE A 998 -42.11 42.75 -8.91
CA PHE A 998 -42.15 43.90 -9.82
C PHE A 998 -42.22 45.23 -9.06
N ASP A 999 -42.69 45.20 -7.82
CA ASP A 999 -42.72 46.31 -6.86
C ASP A 999 -41.37 47.02 -6.70
N ASP A 1000 -40.30 46.23 -6.63
CA ASP A 1000 -38.93 46.71 -6.40
C ASP A 1000 -38.27 47.30 -7.66
N MET A 1001 -38.91 47.16 -8.82
CA MET A 1001 -38.36 47.63 -10.08
C MET A 1001 -38.79 49.06 -10.38
N SER A 1002 -37.85 49.91 -10.79
CA SER A 1002 -38.14 51.26 -11.30
C SER A 1002 -38.24 51.31 -12.83
N LYS A 1003 -37.61 50.34 -13.51
CA LYS A 1003 -37.62 50.14 -14.96
C LYS A 1003 -37.30 48.68 -15.26
N ILE A 1004 -37.62 48.23 -16.48
CA ILE A 1004 -37.25 46.91 -16.99
C ILE A 1004 -36.63 47.07 -18.38
N THR A 1005 -35.51 46.37 -18.65
CA THR A 1005 -34.66 46.62 -19.82
C THR A 1005 -34.55 45.38 -20.71
N ASN A 1006 -34.85 45.52 -22.01
CA ASN A 1006 -34.70 44.44 -22.99
C ASN A 1006 -33.23 43.99 -23.10
N ASN A 1007 -33.02 42.70 -23.33
CA ASN A 1007 -31.75 41.96 -23.32
C ASN A 1007 -30.99 41.92 -21.97
N THR A 1008 -31.42 42.69 -20.97
CA THR A 1008 -30.87 42.66 -19.60
C THR A 1008 -31.78 41.84 -18.70
N ASP A 1009 -33.01 42.31 -18.51
CA ASP A 1009 -33.99 41.73 -17.58
C ASP A 1009 -34.98 40.80 -18.28
N TYR A 1010 -35.26 41.08 -19.56
CA TYR A 1010 -36.13 40.25 -20.40
C TYR A 1010 -35.65 40.21 -21.85
N VAL A 1011 -36.20 39.28 -22.64
CA VAL A 1011 -36.05 39.20 -24.10
C VAL A 1011 -37.44 39.24 -24.73
N ALA A 1012 -37.68 40.25 -25.57
CA ALA A 1012 -38.85 40.31 -26.44
C ALA A 1012 -38.73 39.28 -27.58
N GLY A 1013 -39.75 38.46 -27.81
CA GLY A 1013 -39.74 37.42 -28.83
C GLY A 1013 -40.96 37.45 -29.77
N GLY A 1014 -40.82 36.81 -30.94
CA GLY A 1014 -41.90 36.60 -31.91
C GLY A 1014 -42.51 37.89 -32.45
N ALA A 1015 -41.80 38.58 -33.37
CA ALA A 1015 -42.18 39.87 -33.99
C ALA A 1015 -42.52 41.02 -33.02
N TYR A 1016 -42.38 40.82 -31.70
CA TYR A 1016 -42.60 41.86 -30.71
C TYR A 1016 -41.60 43.00 -30.92
N PRO A 1017 -42.07 44.25 -31.09
CA PRO A 1017 -41.16 45.37 -31.29
C PRO A 1017 -40.17 45.46 -30.13
N SER A 1018 -38.87 45.39 -30.42
CA SER A 1018 -37.79 45.44 -29.44
C SER A 1018 -37.60 46.83 -28.80
N THR A 1019 -38.45 47.79 -29.14
CA THR A 1019 -38.45 49.16 -28.64
C THR A 1019 -38.88 49.22 -27.16
N ALA A 1020 -38.05 49.86 -26.33
CA ALA A 1020 -38.18 49.96 -24.86
C ALA A 1020 -39.50 50.58 -24.35
N SER A 1021 -40.37 51.08 -25.22
CA SER A 1021 -41.61 51.76 -24.83
C SER A 1021 -42.79 50.83 -24.57
N ASN A 1022 -42.79 49.56 -25.00
CA ASN A 1022 -43.96 48.66 -24.99
C ASN A 1022 -44.03 47.65 -23.84
N ILE A 1023 -42.96 47.52 -23.05
CA ILE A 1023 -42.88 46.67 -21.87
C ILE A 1023 -42.34 47.55 -20.76
N ILE A 1024 -43.17 47.84 -19.78
CA ILE A 1024 -42.85 48.76 -18.70
C ILE A 1024 -43.26 48.17 -17.36
N ILE A 1025 -42.65 48.68 -16.29
CA ILE A 1025 -43.20 48.50 -14.95
C ILE A 1025 -44.28 49.57 -14.76
N SER A 1026 -45.50 49.18 -14.42
CA SER A 1026 -46.64 50.08 -14.22
C SER A 1026 -47.16 49.96 -12.78
N SER A 1027 -47.61 51.08 -12.23
CA SER A 1027 -48.29 51.15 -10.92
C SER A 1027 -49.81 51.28 -11.07
N ASP A 1028 -50.34 51.13 -12.30
CA ASP A 1028 -51.78 51.30 -12.59
C ASP A 1028 -52.60 50.11 -12.06
N GLU A 1029 -51.99 48.94 -11.96
CA GLU A 1029 -52.61 47.68 -11.57
C GLU A 1029 -51.59 46.86 -10.76
N ASP A 1030 -52.06 46.20 -9.69
CA ASP A 1030 -51.31 45.31 -8.81
C ASP A 1030 -52.27 44.26 -8.24
N HIS A 1031 -51.84 43.00 -8.12
CA HIS A 1031 -52.65 41.91 -7.56
C HIS A 1031 -52.38 41.69 -6.06
N THR A 1032 -51.19 42.00 -5.54
CA THR A 1032 -50.76 41.59 -4.18
C THR A 1032 -51.00 42.63 -3.09
N THR A 1033 -50.82 43.93 -3.32
CA THR A 1033 -50.93 44.97 -2.25
C THR A 1033 -51.91 46.11 -2.54
N GLY A 1034 -52.38 46.26 -3.78
CA GLY A 1034 -53.20 47.39 -4.23
C GLY A 1034 -52.43 48.71 -4.35
N SER A 1035 -51.11 48.70 -4.13
CA SER A 1035 -50.20 49.84 -4.23
C SER A 1035 -48.84 49.50 -4.89
N GLY A 1036 -48.69 48.25 -5.33
CA GLY A 1036 -47.51 47.71 -5.98
C GLY A 1036 -47.41 48.07 -7.46
N LYS A 1037 -46.49 47.41 -8.15
CA LYS A 1037 -46.23 47.57 -9.57
C LYS A 1037 -46.30 46.21 -10.24
N SER A 1038 -46.89 46.15 -11.42
CA SER A 1038 -46.89 44.96 -12.27
C SER A 1038 -46.15 45.21 -13.59
N LEU A 1039 -45.71 44.13 -14.24
CA LEU A 1039 -45.18 44.18 -15.59
C LEU A 1039 -46.32 44.40 -16.59
N TYR A 1040 -46.28 45.51 -17.31
CA TYR A 1040 -47.29 45.85 -18.30
C TYR A 1040 -46.80 45.61 -19.74
N LEU A 1041 -47.45 44.67 -20.42
CA LEU A 1041 -47.22 44.32 -21.82
C LEU A 1041 -48.25 45.05 -22.70
N LYS A 1042 -47.85 46.10 -23.42
CA LYS A 1042 -48.77 46.89 -24.26
C LYS A 1042 -48.43 46.84 -25.75
N GLY A 1043 -49.44 47.07 -26.58
CA GLY A 1043 -49.27 47.16 -28.04
C GLY A 1043 -49.06 45.79 -28.70
N ARG A 1044 -49.65 44.74 -28.13
CA ARG A 1044 -49.61 43.40 -28.69
C ARG A 1044 -50.56 43.30 -29.89
N THR A 1045 -50.05 42.90 -31.06
CA THR A 1045 -50.84 42.79 -32.31
C THR A 1045 -50.86 41.37 -32.90
N ALA A 1046 -50.01 40.47 -32.40
CA ALA A 1046 -49.98 39.07 -32.82
C ALA A 1046 -49.85 38.13 -31.61
N ARG A 1047 -50.30 36.88 -31.75
CA ARG A 1047 -50.18 35.86 -30.68
C ARG A 1047 -48.72 35.56 -30.34
N SER A 1048 -47.85 35.59 -31.35
CA SER A 1048 -46.42 35.34 -31.21
C SER A 1048 -45.68 36.34 -30.32
N HIS A 1049 -46.30 37.49 -30.02
CA HIS A 1049 -45.77 38.54 -29.15
C HIS A 1049 -45.55 37.99 -27.73
N ARG A 1050 -44.30 37.78 -27.33
CA ARG A 1050 -43.93 37.16 -26.05
C ARG A 1050 -42.82 37.93 -25.34
N VAL A 1051 -42.82 37.81 -24.02
CA VAL A 1051 -41.77 38.36 -23.15
C VAL A 1051 -41.19 37.23 -22.32
N LYS A 1052 -39.87 37.07 -22.37
CA LYS A 1052 -39.13 36.05 -21.62
C LYS A 1052 -38.24 36.72 -20.59
N LEU A 1053 -38.50 36.55 -19.31
CA LEU A 1053 -37.69 37.07 -18.21
C LEU A 1053 -36.39 36.28 -18.11
N LYS A 1054 -35.26 36.98 -18.15
CA LYS A 1054 -33.92 36.39 -18.08
C LYS A 1054 -33.62 35.90 -16.67
N ASN A 1055 -32.89 34.78 -16.61
CA ASN A 1055 -32.45 34.14 -15.36
C ASN A 1055 -33.60 33.90 -14.38
N ALA A 1056 -34.83 33.74 -14.87
CA ALA A 1056 -36.00 33.59 -14.02
C ALA A 1056 -35.98 32.32 -13.17
N LEU A 1057 -35.23 31.32 -13.62
CA LEU A 1057 -35.00 30.07 -12.92
C LEU A 1057 -33.62 30.06 -12.21
N GLY A 1058 -33.00 31.22 -12.02
CA GLY A 1058 -31.62 31.32 -11.53
C GLY A 1058 -30.60 30.97 -12.61
N ASN A 1059 -29.67 30.07 -12.29
CA ASN A 1059 -28.73 29.51 -13.27
C ASN A 1059 -29.42 28.46 -14.17
N GLU A 1060 -28.81 28.10 -15.30
CA GLU A 1060 -29.26 26.97 -16.12
C GLU A 1060 -29.38 25.68 -15.28
N PHE A 1061 -30.45 24.90 -15.52
CA PHE A 1061 -30.60 23.59 -14.89
C PHE A 1061 -29.38 22.71 -15.22
N GLY A 1062 -28.83 22.03 -14.22
CA GLY A 1062 -27.74 21.07 -14.40
C GLY A 1062 -28.18 19.63 -14.15
N GLY A 1063 -27.30 18.66 -14.41
CA GLY A 1063 -27.63 17.24 -14.28
C GLY A 1063 -28.21 16.82 -12.92
N LYS A 1064 -27.79 17.46 -11.82
CA LYS A 1064 -28.33 17.23 -10.46
C LYS A 1064 -29.76 17.73 -10.24
N ASP A 1065 -30.30 18.50 -11.19
CA ASP A 1065 -31.66 19.01 -11.11
C ASP A 1065 -32.65 18.07 -11.81
N ILE A 1066 -32.18 17.12 -12.65
CA ILE A 1066 -33.05 16.16 -13.34
C ILE A 1066 -33.88 15.37 -12.31
N GLY A 1067 -35.19 15.31 -12.51
CA GLY A 1067 -36.12 14.64 -11.61
C GLY A 1067 -36.65 15.53 -10.47
N LYS A 1068 -36.12 16.75 -10.29
CA LYS A 1068 -36.68 17.71 -9.33
C LYS A 1068 -37.96 18.35 -9.87
N THR A 1069 -38.96 18.51 -9.02
CA THR A 1069 -40.23 19.18 -9.38
C THR A 1069 -40.23 20.64 -8.88
N PHE A 1070 -40.73 21.55 -9.71
CA PHE A 1070 -40.91 22.97 -9.39
C PHE A 1070 -42.37 23.37 -9.52
N GLU A 1071 -42.86 24.21 -8.62
CA GLU A 1071 -44.15 24.90 -8.72
C GLU A 1071 -43.94 26.35 -9.15
N VAL A 1072 -44.70 26.77 -10.16
CA VAL A 1072 -44.74 28.14 -10.68
C VAL A 1072 -46.12 28.73 -10.36
N THR A 1073 -46.15 29.95 -9.84
CA THR A 1073 -47.37 30.73 -9.63
C THR A 1073 -47.16 32.16 -10.14
N CYS A 1074 -48.10 32.69 -10.92
CA CYS A 1074 -48.16 34.10 -11.27
C CYS A 1074 -49.61 34.55 -11.52
N TYR A 1075 -49.83 35.87 -11.54
CA TYR A 1075 -51.15 36.44 -11.81
C TYR A 1075 -51.11 37.27 -13.09
N VAL A 1076 -52.15 37.13 -13.93
CA VAL A 1076 -52.26 37.91 -15.18
C VAL A 1076 -53.63 38.58 -15.30
N LYS A 1077 -53.64 39.85 -15.73
CA LYS A 1077 -54.85 40.62 -16.04
C LYS A 1077 -54.87 40.99 -17.52
N PRO A 1078 -55.63 40.28 -18.37
CA PRO A 1078 -55.65 40.50 -19.82
C PRO A 1078 -56.69 41.56 -20.22
N SER A 1079 -56.45 42.28 -21.33
CA SER A 1079 -57.40 43.25 -21.88
C SER A 1079 -58.65 42.64 -22.53
N ILE A 1080 -58.67 41.32 -22.78
CA ILE A 1080 -59.80 40.55 -23.33
C ILE A 1080 -59.78 39.11 -22.81
N THR A 1081 -60.92 38.42 -22.83
CA THR A 1081 -61.00 36.99 -22.50
C THR A 1081 -60.33 36.18 -23.61
N SER A 1082 -59.32 35.38 -23.25
CA SER A 1082 -58.53 34.58 -24.21
C SER A 1082 -57.70 33.52 -23.47
N ASN A 1083 -56.75 32.89 -24.15
CA ASN A 1083 -55.77 32.00 -23.52
C ASN A 1083 -54.41 32.68 -23.44
N VAL A 1084 -53.76 32.59 -22.28
CA VAL A 1084 -52.36 32.96 -22.05
C VAL A 1084 -51.52 31.70 -21.99
N TYR A 1085 -50.34 31.78 -22.61
CA TYR A 1085 -49.33 30.73 -22.55
C TYR A 1085 -48.18 31.17 -21.65
N VAL A 1086 -47.79 30.30 -20.73
CA VAL A 1086 -46.60 30.46 -19.91
C VAL A 1086 -45.67 29.26 -20.11
N GLY A 1087 -44.37 29.50 -20.25
CA GLY A 1087 -43.43 28.42 -20.55
C GLY A 1087 -41.97 28.71 -20.21
N MET A 1088 -41.16 27.65 -20.23
CA MET A 1088 -39.73 27.67 -19.90
C MET A 1088 -38.89 27.67 -21.17
N TYR A 1089 -37.81 28.45 -21.15
CA TYR A 1089 -36.94 28.65 -22.30
C TYR A 1089 -35.46 28.61 -21.89
N GLY A 1090 -34.61 28.11 -22.78
CA GLY A 1090 -33.15 28.26 -22.67
C GLY A 1090 -32.60 29.26 -23.69
N ASP A 1091 -31.27 29.38 -23.73
CA ASP A 1091 -30.57 30.32 -24.62
C ASP A 1091 -30.63 29.91 -26.11
N THR A 1092 -30.82 28.62 -26.40
CA THR A 1092 -31.08 28.10 -27.75
C THR A 1092 -32.50 28.47 -28.21
N GLY A 1093 -32.62 29.19 -29.33
CA GLY A 1093 -33.93 29.50 -29.95
C GLY A 1093 -34.59 30.81 -29.53
N THR A 1094 -33.83 31.78 -29.00
CA THR A 1094 -34.30 33.11 -28.57
C THR A 1094 -35.16 33.85 -29.60
N SER A 1095 -34.94 33.65 -30.90
CA SER A 1095 -35.63 34.38 -31.97
C SER A 1095 -36.92 33.72 -32.50
N TYR A 1096 -37.10 32.39 -32.44
CA TYR A 1096 -38.20 31.72 -33.18
C TYR A 1096 -38.97 30.58 -32.47
N ALA A 1097 -38.62 30.17 -31.23
CA ALA A 1097 -39.38 29.11 -30.55
C ALA A 1097 -40.86 29.52 -30.32
N THR A 1098 -41.80 28.84 -30.99
CA THR A 1098 -43.26 29.06 -30.89
C THR A 1098 -43.85 28.51 -29.60
N SER A 1099 -43.17 27.55 -28.96
CA SER A 1099 -43.48 26.97 -27.64
C SER A 1099 -42.21 26.95 -26.79
N GLY A 1100 -42.35 27.06 -25.46
CA GLY A 1100 -41.28 26.70 -24.53
C GLY A 1100 -41.01 25.20 -24.57
N LEU A 1101 -39.87 24.78 -24.00
CA LEU A 1101 -39.56 23.35 -23.80
C LEU A 1101 -40.59 22.67 -22.90
N PHE A 1102 -41.17 23.45 -21.99
CA PHE A 1102 -42.36 23.10 -21.24
C PHE A 1102 -43.22 24.34 -21.08
N GLY A 1103 -44.54 24.19 -21.09
CA GLY A 1103 -45.44 25.29 -20.79
C GLY A 1103 -46.91 24.89 -20.85
N ILE A 1104 -47.75 25.73 -20.26
CA ILE A 1104 -49.19 25.48 -20.15
C ILE A 1104 -49.99 26.60 -20.84
N ASN A 1105 -51.18 26.25 -21.33
CA ASN A 1105 -52.19 27.23 -21.70
C ASN A 1105 -53.19 27.39 -20.55
N LYS A 1106 -53.46 28.63 -20.17
CA LYS A 1106 -54.50 28.94 -19.19
C LYS A 1106 -55.54 29.86 -19.84
N ALA A 1107 -56.81 29.48 -19.74
CA ALA A 1107 -57.91 30.37 -20.06
C ALA A 1107 -57.96 31.51 -19.03
N VAL A 1108 -58.04 32.74 -19.50
CA VAL A 1108 -58.03 33.96 -18.69
C VAL A 1108 -59.20 34.84 -19.05
N THR A 1109 -59.79 35.48 -18.04
CA THR A 1109 -60.97 36.34 -18.20
C THR A 1109 -60.57 37.80 -18.32
N GLU A 1110 -61.21 38.53 -19.23
CA GLU A 1110 -61.01 39.97 -19.46
C GLU A 1110 -61.04 40.79 -18.17
N ASN A 1111 -60.11 41.74 -18.05
CA ASN A 1111 -60.07 42.79 -17.02
C ASN A 1111 -60.15 42.29 -15.57
N THR A 1112 -59.78 41.03 -15.31
CA THR A 1112 -59.72 40.42 -13.99
C THR A 1112 -58.36 39.74 -13.79
N TRP A 1113 -57.88 39.68 -12.55
CA TRP A 1113 -56.67 38.94 -12.24
C TRP A 1113 -56.95 37.44 -12.26
N ASN A 1114 -56.14 36.70 -13.01
CA ASN A 1114 -56.24 35.25 -13.16
C ASN A 1114 -54.98 34.59 -12.62
N GLU A 1115 -55.11 33.68 -11.66
CA GLU A 1115 -53.99 32.88 -11.17
C GLU A 1115 -53.60 31.81 -12.20
N ILE A 1116 -52.31 31.78 -12.52
CA ILE A 1116 -51.67 30.73 -13.30
C ILE A 1116 -50.72 29.97 -12.38
N LYS A 1117 -51.11 28.75 -12.02
CA LYS A 1117 -50.36 27.85 -11.14
C LYS A 1117 -50.16 26.49 -11.79
N PHE A 1118 -48.94 25.98 -11.81
CA PHE A 1118 -48.61 24.65 -12.35
C PHE A 1118 -47.28 24.12 -11.82
N THR A 1119 -47.06 22.83 -11.96
CA THR A 1119 -45.80 22.17 -11.63
C THR A 1119 -45.12 21.59 -12.87
N PHE A 1120 -43.80 21.48 -12.83
CA PHE A 1120 -43.03 20.78 -13.86
C PHE A 1120 -41.84 20.07 -13.24
N GLU A 1121 -41.45 18.94 -13.82
CA GLU A 1121 -40.23 18.22 -13.47
C GLU A 1121 -39.10 18.62 -14.44
N VAL A 1122 -37.89 18.78 -13.93
CA VAL A 1122 -36.72 19.07 -14.76
C VAL A 1122 -36.34 17.80 -15.51
N THR A 1123 -36.44 17.86 -16.84
CA THR A 1123 -36.04 16.76 -17.72
C THR A 1123 -34.60 16.94 -18.21
N LYS A 1124 -33.99 15.85 -18.69
CA LYS A 1124 -32.70 15.90 -19.38
C LYS A 1124 -32.71 16.90 -20.55
N GLU A 1125 -33.81 16.97 -21.30
CA GLU A 1125 -33.97 17.90 -22.42
C GLU A 1125 -33.90 19.38 -21.97
N MET A 1126 -34.44 19.71 -20.80
CA MET A 1126 -34.33 21.07 -20.24
C MET A 1126 -32.90 21.42 -19.84
N VAL A 1127 -32.14 20.46 -19.31
CA VAL A 1127 -30.72 20.63 -18.98
C VAL A 1127 -29.89 20.81 -20.26
N ASP A 1128 -30.09 19.95 -21.25
CA ASP A 1128 -29.37 20.00 -22.53
C ASP A 1128 -29.64 21.30 -23.29
N ASN A 1129 -30.85 21.86 -23.17
CA ASN A 1129 -31.21 23.14 -23.76
C ASN A 1129 -30.91 24.36 -22.86
N LYS A 1130 -30.22 24.18 -21.72
CA LYS A 1130 -29.81 25.27 -20.84
C LYS A 1130 -30.98 26.17 -20.40
N VAL A 1131 -32.09 25.55 -20.02
CA VAL A 1131 -33.30 26.28 -19.60
C VAL A 1131 -33.01 27.13 -18.36
N ASN A 1132 -33.23 28.45 -18.48
CA ASN A 1132 -33.03 29.43 -17.41
C ASN A 1132 -34.06 30.59 -17.43
N MET A 1133 -34.89 30.70 -18.47
CA MET A 1133 -35.86 31.78 -18.71
C MET A 1133 -37.31 31.34 -18.49
N PHE A 1134 -38.14 32.26 -18.01
CA PHE A 1134 -39.59 32.11 -17.92
C PHE A 1134 -40.27 33.07 -18.89
N GLY A 1135 -41.21 32.61 -19.71
CA GLY A 1135 -41.86 33.47 -20.71
C GLY A 1135 -43.38 33.42 -20.69
N ILE A 1136 -43.97 34.56 -21.05
CA ILE A 1136 -45.41 34.79 -21.12
C ILE A 1136 -45.76 35.27 -22.52
N GLY A 1137 -46.80 34.69 -23.10
CA GLY A 1137 -47.28 35.01 -24.46
C GLY A 1137 -48.64 34.38 -24.75
N GLN A 1138 -48.90 34.08 -26.03
CA GLN A 1138 -50.10 33.36 -26.44
C GLN A 1138 -49.76 32.37 -27.56
N ILE A 1139 -50.33 31.17 -27.48
CA ILE A 1139 -50.29 30.21 -28.59
C ILE A 1139 -51.68 29.89 -29.16
N SER A 1140 -52.76 30.27 -28.46
CA SER A 1140 -54.16 30.11 -28.90
C SER A 1140 -55.05 31.27 -28.42
N GLY A 1141 -56.29 31.36 -28.91
CA GLY A 1141 -57.28 32.39 -28.51
C GLY A 1141 -57.15 33.74 -29.22
N SER A 1142 -58.05 34.69 -28.97
CA SER A 1142 -57.96 36.05 -29.55
C SER A 1142 -56.73 36.81 -29.06
N VAL A 1143 -56.13 37.68 -29.88
CA VAL A 1143 -54.91 38.43 -29.49
C VAL A 1143 -55.23 39.39 -28.35
N ILE A 1144 -54.59 39.20 -27.20
CA ILE A 1144 -54.69 40.09 -26.05
C ILE A 1144 -53.83 41.33 -26.34
N GLY A 1145 -54.46 42.48 -26.58
CA GLY A 1145 -53.79 43.73 -26.98
C GLY A 1145 -52.89 44.34 -25.89
N SER A 1146 -53.26 44.16 -24.62
CA SER A 1146 -52.40 44.43 -23.49
C SER A 1146 -52.69 43.51 -22.31
N MET A 1147 -51.70 43.25 -21.46
CA MET A 1147 -51.90 42.51 -20.22
C MET A 1147 -50.94 42.97 -19.12
N TYR A 1148 -51.40 42.92 -17.88
CA TYR A 1148 -50.56 43.04 -16.70
C TYR A 1148 -50.17 41.64 -16.21
N VAL A 1149 -48.92 41.52 -15.75
CA VAL A 1149 -48.38 40.32 -15.11
C VAL A 1149 -47.83 40.76 -13.78
N ASP A 1150 -48.33 40.17 -12.71
CA ASP A 1150 -47.84 40.43 -11.36
C ASP A 1150 -46.86 39.36 -10.90
N ASP A 1151 -46.37 39.50 -9.67
CA ASP A 1151 -45.28 38.72 -9.09
C ASP A 1151 -45.29 37.24 -9.47
N ILE A 1152 -44.11 36.76 -9.88
CA ILE A 1152 -43.92 35.37 -10.36
C ILE A 1152 -43.10 34.63 -9.33
N SER A 1153 -43.69 33.62 -8.69
CA SER A 1153 -43.03 32.73 -7.74
C SER A 1153 -42.69 31.40 -8.39
N ILE A 1154 -41.42 30.98 -8.29
CA ILE A 1154 -40.95 29.66 -8.74
C ILE A 1154 -40.22 28.97 -7.58
N LYS A 1155 -40.73 27.83 -7.11
CA LYS A 1155 -40.18 27.09 -5.96
C LYS A 1155 -39.98 25.62 -6.27
N GLU A 1156 -38.85 25.05 -5.84
CA GLU A 1156 -38.70 23.58 -5.78
C GLU A 1156 -39.73 23.01 -4.79
N ILE A 1157 -40.44 21.98 -5.21
CA ILE A 1157 -41.31 21.19 -4.34
C ILE A 1157 -40.71 19.79 -4.23
N THR A 1158 -40.49 19.35 -2.99
CA THR A 1158 -40.13 17.97 -2.69
C THR A 1158 -41.38 17.31 -2.16
N TYR A 1159 -41.94 16.35 -2.89
CA TYR A 1159 -42.95 15.47 -2.29
C TYR A 1159 -42.24 14.62 -1.24
N LYS A 1160 -42.54 14.86 0.04
CA LYS A 1160 -42.22 13.88 1.08
C LYS A 1160 -43.04 12.64 0.76
N ASN A 1161 -42.35 11.57 0.36
CA ASN A 1161 -42.91 10.23 0.38
C ASN A 1161 -43.02 9.80 1.84
N ASP A 1162 -44.02 10.29 2.56
CA ASP A 1162 -44.42 9.77 3.86
C ASP A 1162 -45.15 8.43 3.63
N PHE A 1163 -44.40 7.36 3.36
CA PHE A 1163 -44.91 5.98 3.28
C PHE A 1163 -44.76 5.22 4.62
N GLU A 1164 -45.05 5.89 5.74
CA GLU A 1164 -45.03 5.26 7.08
C GLU A 1164 -46.35 5.42 7.87
N ASP A 1165 -47.44 5.89 7.27
CA ASP A 1165 -48.77 5.80 7.89
C ASP A 1165 -49.60 4.65 7.28
N PRO A 1166 -49.79 3.52 7.99
CA PRO A 1166 -50.61 2.39 7.53
C PRO A 1166 -52.12 2.70 7.44
N ASN A 1167 -52.58 3.91 7.75
CA ASN A 1167 -53.98 4.35 7.62
C ASN A 1167 -54.23 5.35 6.47
N THR A 1168 -53.29 5.52 5.54
CA THR A 1168 -53.54 6.41 4.39
C THR A 1168 -54.45 5.73 3.37
N ASP A 1169 -55.70 6.16 3.28
CA ASP A 1169 -56.65 5.71 2.24
C ASP A 1169 -56.20 6.21 0.85
N PHE A 1170 -55.98 5.27 -0.09
CA PHE A 1170 -55.68 5.57 -1.49
C PHE A 1170 -56.98 5.67 -2.30
N TYR A 1171 -57.22 6.81 -2.96
CA TYR A 1171 -58.27 6.96 -3.96
C TYR A 1171 -57.67 6.96 -5.36
N PHE A 1172 -58.21 6.11 -6.24
CA PHE A 1172 -57.91 6.14 -7.67
C PHE A 1172 -59.05 6.86 -8.39
N GLU A 1173 -58.75 7.95 -9.08
CA GLU A 1173 -59.63 8.50 -10.11
C GLU A 1173 -59.14 8.01 -11.48
N THR A 1174 -59.99 7.28 -12.19
CA THR A 1174 -59.76 6.86 -13.58
C THR A 1174 -60.58 7.74 -14.51
N THR A 1175 -59.98 8.22 -15.60
CA THR A 1175 -60.63 9.11 -16.57
C THR A 1175 -61.41 8.38 -17.67
N GLU A 1176 -61.56 7.05 -17.62
CA GLU A 1176 -62.31 6.26 -18.62
C GLU A 1176 -63.16 5.15 -17.97
N ASP A 1177 -64.40 4.99 -18.46
CA ASP A 1177 -65.39 4.01 -18.00
C ASP A 1177 -64.96 2.57 -18.30
N PHE A 1178 -64.32 1.88 -17.34
CA PHE A 1178 -64.13 0.43 -17.38
C PHE A 1178 -65.15 -0.28 -16.49
N THR A 1179 -65.84 -1.29 -17.03
CA THR A 1179 -67.05 -1.87 -16.43
C THR A 1179 -66.82 -2.96 -15.38
N SER A 1180 -65.58 -3.36 -15.11
CA SER A 1180 -65.21 -4.09 -13.88
C SER A 1180 -63.70 -4.29 -13.78
N THR A 1181 -63.10 -3.89 -12.66
CA THR A 1181 -61.69 -4.21 -12.35
C THR A 1181 -61.62 -4.74 -10.92
N ASN A 1182 -61.13 -5.97 -10.74
CA ASN A 1182 -60.77 -6.49 -9.42
C ASN A 1182 -59.25 -6.34 -9.25
N ALA A 1183 -58.84 -5.47 -8.32
CA ALA A 1183 -57.45 -5.31 -7.95
C ALA A 1183 -57.15 -6.15 -6.69
N PHE A 1184 -56.07 -6.94 -6.72
CA PHE A 1184 -55.58 -7.67 -5.55
C PHE A 1184 -54.22 -7.13 -5.15
N ILE A 1185 -54.07 -6.84 -3.86
CA ILE A 1185 -52.80 -6.47 -3.26
C ILE A 1185 -52.23 -7.73 -2.61
N THR A 1186 -51.02 -8.10 -3.01
CA THR A 1186 -50.25 -9.14 -2.32
C THR A 1186 -48.88 -8.57 -1.97
N SER A 1187 -48.53 -8.73 -0.70
CA SER A 1187 -47.24 -8.33 -0.12
C SER A 1187 -46.51 -9.60 0.32
N ASP A 1188 -45.20 -9.62 0.07
CA ASP A 1188 -44.25 -10.41 0.85
C ASP A 1188 -43.22 -9.47 1.49
N ASP A 1189 -42.47 -9.97 2.48
CA ASP A 1189 -41.73 -9.19 3.49
C ASP A 1189 -40.66 -8.23 2.95
N LYS A 1190 -40.49 -8.12 1.63
CA LYS A 1190 -39.56 -7.18 1.01
C LYS A 1190 -40.13 -6.36 -0.14
N ASN A 1191 -41.34 -6.61 -0.66
CA ASN A 1191 -41.98 -5.78 -1.69
C ASN A 1191 -43.52 -5.88 -1.67
N THR A 1192 -44.21 -4.77 -1.99
CA THR A 1192 -45.65 -4.77 -2.27
C THR A 1192 -45.87 -4.69 -3.78
N TYR A 1193 -46.61 -5.65 -4.35
CA TYR A 1193 -46.92 -5.67 -5.78
C TYR A 1193 -48.39 -5.33 -6.03
N PHE A 1194 -48.65 -4.47 -7.01
CA PHE A 1194 -49.99 -4.21 -7.54
C PHE A 1194 -50.20 -5.04 -8.80
N ASN A 1195 -50.98 -6.11 -8.70
CA ASN A 1195 -51.40 -6.87 -9.88
C ASN A 1195 -52.77 -6.38 -10.34
N ILE A 1196 -52.79 -5.57 -11.40
CA ILE A 1196 -54.02 -5.19 -12.09
C ILE A 1196 -54.21 -6.20 -13.23
N LYS A 1197 -55.18 -7.10 -13.07
CA LYS A 1197 -55.65 -7.94 -14.17
C LYS A 1197 -56.89 -7.29 -14.76
N THR A 1198 -56.80 -6.91 -16.03
CA THR A 1198 -57.96 -6.56 -16.86
C THR A 1198 -58.42 -7.83 -17.59
N GLU A 1199 -59.70 -8.19 -17.49
CA GLU A 1199 -60.34 -9.13 -18.44
C GLU A 1199 -60.87 -8.39 -19.66
#